data_AF-A0A1Y2D4I6-F1
#
_entry.id   AF-A0A1Y2D4I6-F1
#
_cell.length_a   1.000
_cell.length_b   1.000
_cell.length_c   1.000
_cell.angle_alpha   90.00
_cell.angle_beta   90.00
_cell.angle_gamma   90.00
#
_symmetry.space_group_name_H-M   'P 1'
#
loop_
_entity.id
_entity.type
_entity.pdbx_description
1 polymer ?
#
loop_
_entity_poly.entity_id
_entity_poly.type
_entity_poly.pdbx_seq_one_letter_code
_entity_poly.pdbx_strand_id
1 'polypeptide(L)'
;MEVNNEHSNSEDSRSEEQNKKNNKDVFNIQSSLNLKKYELSFFHYFESLNKKNDFPKVIEYLYMMIETFQVVSIFYNIDYFPNLPDSIYYPTSVFTFRNMVNQFLYLILGFIASIIASLTGLFFYLSFSYVVLNIMLFQVYFKNQYISSIIMFAGFTYLLYDHYNYQIYYNKKMNCFYSAIWFSMAFSTLIYIFFTITKIKLIYPIFIGLSVIGFIIGWFLNNLFFNWYCNKVFTKIENKYNQQHVISRLKEQLEMENVNDEETQSIETIVTQRKIVKKEKVYNKPYDCAYVSKFIMNNRSINSFYLVNSLFKEGFLIFNAIYIYELDRSHLKSCNDGSGDNNALDFELSQIRNVSIQYHIAALNSLKNLMNALRTLDSPSDIENAMVINDNLTDILSRGENHFKKYVIDFNYSKESLELYILFLRNSMNRGDLAEQYIQMLEENEDTKDEEEVDKTNKYASGYERSEMMSSMNSDMESRKSKLLNFFFVAAQSPVIVSQIKSAIRLLSLMAASGINPSLFPFTGTVKKNLEYLDEVYFPVIYTFHSTQSKGFYTINPIYNGVIDNIKDQSFYKAMMKIYRKAQIIVDGLNRTSILTPEYLHEKNIRFFASNSKGQFGQLFMDSLDTTNENISDTVKQHELMFYVIMGIVAIFMTFTILKIIKPYTDKSYNFVKEIISIYKTLPSKYFNDQSNDYMDQIQEMCENYDVEDEGLFKKELKRKHNSSKKLKYLFISYCLLVSLFLLLPFMTVFKLENDLKNGKYGGKSSSQYDIFESLNHNPGCVRGAIVISTCEERMFSDLYTKELSESPIDYLMVEYLNKLNEFINNAPSCKYNIMDQSEALLANSEIRESIYISILMALSYDISGHIDQMNSLGTQYLLDEAKKYIKITLLIHGVSSFLIFVTFFIFISRPIKRQLRVMDSLTNITFSIPSSIYNSSPKVKNFLENGKLE
;
A
#
# COMPACT_ATOMS: atom_id res chain seq x y z
N MET A 1 60.78 23.09 24.18
CA MET A 1 60.06 22.31 23.14
C MET A 1 58.98 21.46 23.82
N GLU A 2 58.15 22.07 24.67
CA GLU A 2 57.48 21.36 25.79
C GLU A 2 55.97 21.57 25.90
N VAL A 3 55.36 22.37 25.01
CA VAL A 3 53.94 22.76 25.11
C VAL A 3 52.97 21.67 24.60
N ASN A 4 53.47 20.59 23.98
CA ASN A 4 52.63 19.55 23.37
C ASN A 4 52.35 18.34 24.28
N ASN A 5 52.88 18.29 25.51
CA ASN A 5 52.79 17.09 26.37
C ASN A 5 51.61 17.07 27.37
N GLU A 6 50.88 18.17 27.56
CA GLU A 6 49.77 18.19 28.52
C GLU A 6 48.45 17.64 27.93
N HIS A 7 48.28 17.67 26.60
CA HIS A 7 46.99 17.32 26.00
C HIS A 7 46.70 15.81 26.00
N SER A 8 47.70 14.94 25.86
CA SER A 8 47.52 13.47 25.88
C SER A 8 46.94 12.96 27.21
N ASN A 9 47.47 13.47 28.32
CA ASN A 9 47.05 13.04 29.67
C ASN A 9 45.59 13.41 29.99
N SER A 10 45.00 14.35 29.23
CA SER A 10 43.59 14.76 29.37
C SER A 10 42.58 13.81 28.71
N GLU A 11 43.03 12.95 27.79
CA GLU A 11 42.18 11.95 27.13
C GLU A 11 42.22 10.60 27.86
N ASP A 12 43.40 10.13 28.26
CA ASP A 12 43.56 8.88 29.03
C ASP A 12 42.76 8.91 30.34
N SER A 13 42.83 10.03 31.08
CA SER A 13 42.10 10.21 32.35
C SER A 13 40.57 10.18 32.18
N ARG A 14 40.04 10.70 31.06
CA ARG A 14 38.62 10.56 30.70
C ARG A 14 38.26 9.12 30.33
N SER A 15 39.15 8.41 29.64
CA SER A 15 38.95 6.99 29.32
C SER A 15 38.89 6.13 30.58
N GLU A 16 39.77 6.38 31.57
CA GLU A 16 39.77 5.70 32.86
C GLU A 16 38.48 5.96 33.66
N GLU A 17 38.04 7.21 33.75
CA GLU A 17 36.84 7.55 34.52
C GLU A 17 35.58 6.97 33.87
N GLN A 18 35.49 6.98 32.54
CA GLN A 18 34.41 6.34 31.81
C GLN A 18 34.44 4.81 31.95
N ASN A 19 35.62 4.18 31.96
CA ASN A 19 35.77 2.75 32.24
C ASN A 19 35.42 2.38 33.69
N LYS A 20 35.83 3.18 34.69
CA LYS A 20 35.43 3.01 36.10
C LYS A 20 33.91 3.13 36.27
N LYS A 21 33.27 4.04 35.54
CA LYS A 21 31.81 4.23 35.54
C LYS A 21 31.08 3.04 34.92
N ASN A 22 31.52 2.60 33.74
CA ASN A 22 31.00 1.39 33.09
C ASN A 22 31.13 0.16 34.00
N ASN A 23 32.33 -0.08 34.57
CA ASN A 23 32.58 -1.22 35.47
C ASN A 23 31.71 -1.18 36.74
N LYS A 24 31.39 0.01 37.26
CA LYS A 24 30.47 0.15 38.39
C LYS A 24 29.04 -0.22 38.03
N ASP A 25 28.55 0.23 36.87
CA ASP A 25 27.22 -0.13 36.39
C ASP A 25 27.12 -1.64 36.03
N VAL A 26 28.20 -2.25 35.52
CA VAL A 26 28.31 -3.72 35.32
C VAL A 26 28.24 -4.48 36.65
N PHE A 27 28.98 -4.06 37.69
CA PHE A 27 28.90 -4.67 39.02
C PHE A 27 27.49 -4.55 39.63
N ASN A 28 26.84 -3.40 39.44
CA ASN A 28 25.45 -3.20 39.88
C ASN A 28 24.51 -4.21 39.18
N ILE A 29 24.60 -4.37 37.85
CA ILE A 29 23.80 -5.35 37.08
C ILE A 29 24.06 -6.79 37.57
N GLN A 30 25.33 -7.17 37.72
CA GLN A 30 25.72 -8.50 38.21
C GLN A 30 25.12 -8.80 39.59
N SER A 31 25.24 -7.86 40.54
CA SER A 31 24.74 -8.02 41.91
C SER A 31 23.21 -8.05 42.03
N SER A 32 22.50 -7.41 41.10
CA SER A 32 21.05 -7.20 41.18
C SER A 32 20.21 -8.28 40.49
N LEU A 33 20.75 -8.88 39.42
CA LEU A 33 20.14 -10.02 38.74
C LEU A 33 20.69 -11.38 39.23
N ASN A 34 21.68 -11.36 40.12
CA ASN A 34 22.42 -12.54 40.61
C ASN A 34 23.03 -13.41 39.48
N LEU A 35 23.34 -12.78 38.35
CA LEU A 35 23.87 -13.44 37.15
C LEU A 35 25.26 -14.02 37.43
N LYS A 36 25.44 -15.28 37.04
CA LYS A 36 26.76 -15.92 37.03
C LYS A 36 27.64 -15.21 36.00
N LYS A 37 28.95 -15.19 36.24
CA LYS A 37 29.90 -14.35 35.48
C LYS A 37 29.85 -14.58 33.96
N TYR A 38 29.55 -15.79 33.49
CA TYR A 38 29.39 -16.11 32.07
C TYR A 38 28.06 -15.60 31.47
N GLU A 39 26.97 -15.59 32.25
CA GLU A 39 25.64 -15.11 31.83
C GLU A 39 25.69 -13.59 31.59
N LEU A 40 26.41 -12.86 32.45
CA LEU A 40 26.70 -11.44 32.30
C LEU A 40 27.53 -11.14 31.03
N SER A 41 28.53 -11.96 30.73
CA SER A 41 29.34 -11.77 29.53
C SER A 41 28.59 -12.13 28.25
N PHE A 42 27.73 -13.15 28.26
CA PHE A 42 26.77 -13.40 27.18
C PHE A 42 25.81 -12.23 26.99
N PHE A 43 25.26 -11.66 28.07
CA PHE A 43 24.43 -10.47 28.00
C PHE A 43 25.17 -9.33 27.30
N HIS A 44 26.45 -9.09 27.64
CA HIS A 44 27.28 -8.11 26.93
C HIS A 44 27.63 -8.52 25.49
N TYR A 45 27.77 -9.81 25.16
CA TYR A 45 27.97 -10.24 23.78
C TYR A 45 26.73 -9.96 22.92
N PHE A 46 25.54 -10.39 23.37
CA PHE A 46 24.27 -10.08 22.71
C PHE A 46 23.97 -8.57 22.68
N GLU A 47 24.27 -7.84 23.75
CA GLU A 47 24.19 -6.37 23.77
C GLU A 47 25.17 -5.75 22.76
N SER A 48 26.38 -6.30 22.59
CA SER A 48 27.36 -5.83 21.61
C SER A 48 26.96 -6.17 20.17
N LEU A 49 26.33 -7.33 19.94
CA LEU A 49 25.72 -7.69 18.66
C LEU A 49 24.57 -6.73 18.34
N ASN A 50 23.74 -6.38 19.32
CA ASN A 50 22.61 -5.46 19.17
C ASN A 50 23.07 -3.98 19.04
N LYS A 51 24.17 -3.59 19.69
CA LYS A 51 24.81 -2.28 19.55
C LYS A 51 25.57 -2.13 18.21
N LYS A 52 26.17 -3.20 17.68
CA LYS A 52 26.85 -3.22 16.36
C LYS A 52 25.88 -3.48 15.21
N ASN A 53 24.72 -4.08 15.48
CA ASN A 53 23.55 -3.95 14.63
C ASN A 53 22.96 -2.55 14.80
N ASP A 54 23.62 -1.58 14.18
CA ASP A 54 22.89 -0.40 13.68
C ASP A 54 22.01 -0.78 12.48
N PHE A 55 22.07 -2.00 11.93
CA PHE A 55 21.22 -2.44 10.81
C PHE A 55 19.71 -2.22 11.03
N PRO A 56 19.10 -2.58 12.18
CA PRO A 56 17.72 -2.20 12.49
C PRO A 56 17.55 -0.69 12.54
N LYS A 57 18.45 0.07 13.20
CA LYS A 57 18.36 1.54 13.29
C LYS A 57 18.58 2.26 11.96
N VAL A 58 19.37 1.69 11.05
CA VAL A 58 19.68 2.26 9.74
C VAL A 58 18.53 2.00 8.80
N ILE A 59 17.93 0.82 8.84
CA ILE A 59 16.59 0.57 8.26
C ILE A 59 15.56 1.51 8.92
N GLU A 60 15.64 1.71 10.24
CA GLU A 60 14.85 2.65 11.04
C GLU A 60 15.32 4.13 10.94
N TYR A 61 16.17 4.48 9.97
CA TYR A 61 16.41 5.87 9.55
C TYR A 61 15.99 6.13 8.09
N LEU A 62 15.20 5.21 7.53
CA LEU A 62 15.04 5.04 6.10
C LEU A 62 13.60 4.93 5.55
N TYR A 63 12.44 5.20 6.21
CA TYR A 63 11.10 5.51 5.57
C TYR A 63 10.57 6.91 5.85
N MET A 64 10.95 7.49 7.01
CA MET A 64 10.36 8.73 7.51
C MET A 64 10.47 9.84 6.44
N MET A 65 11.37 9.68 5.47
CA MET A 65 11.67 10.63 4.41
C MET A 65 10.91 10.40 3.07
N ILE A 66 10.50 9.18 2.63
CA ILE A 66 9.60 8.93 1.46
C ILE A 66 8.17 9.01 1.93
N GLU A 67 7.74 8.52 3.09
CA GLU A 67 6.34 8.78 3.46
C GLU A 67 6.08 10.29 3.55
N THR A 68 7.07 11.07 4.00
CA THR A 68 7.09 12.53 3.84
C THR A 68 7.07 12.98 2.36
N PHE A 69 7.95 12.47 1.50
CA PHE A 69 8.03 12.87 0.07
C PHE A 69 6.85 12.40 -0.81
N GLN A 70 6.21 11.26 -0.51
CA GLN A 70 5.06 10.69 -1.21
C GLN A 70 3.82 11.50 -0.86
N VAL A 71 3.59 11.77 0.43
CA VAL A 71 2.54 12.70 0.88
C VAL A 71 2.70 14.06 0.19
N VAL A 72 3.92 14.61 0.16
CA VAL A 72 4.19 15.84 -0.61
C VAL A 72 3.87 15.64 -2.11
N SER A 73 4.38 14.61 -2.78
CA SER A 73 4.12 14.40 -4.22
C SER A 73 2.64 14.26 -4.59
N ILE A 74 1.82 13.66 -3.72
CA ILE A 74 0.38 13.49 -3.91
C ILE A 74 -0.36 14.83 -3.71
N PHE A 75 0.03 15.63 -2.71
CA PHE A 75 -0.53 16.97 -2.50
C PHE A 75 -0.03 18.02 -3.51
N TYR A 76 1.04 17.73 -4.27
CA TYR A 76 1.71 18.69 -5.16
C TYR A 76 1.58 18.37 -6.65
N ASN A 77 0.89 17.30 -7.05
CA ASN A 77 0.45 17.18 -8.44
C ASN A 77 -0.76 18.09 -8.70
N ILE A 78 -0.61 19.01 -9.66
CA ILE A 78 -1.66 19.91 -10.16
C ILE A 78 -2.90 19.14 -10.63
N ASP A 79 -2.73 17.92 -11.16
CA ASP A 79 -3.85 17.06 -11.60
C ASP A 79 -4.80 16.63 -10.46
N TYR A 80 -4.31 16.64 -9.21
CA TYR A 80 -5.09 16.25 -8.03
C TYR A 80 -5.66 17.46 -7.28
N PHE A 81 -4.97 18.61 -7.29
CA PHE A 81 -5.37 19.82 -6.58
C PHE A 81 -5.29 21.10 -7.44
N PRO A 82 -6.07 21.20 -8.53
CA PRO A 82 -5.95 22.29 -9.53
C PRO A 82 -6.36 23.69 -9.04
N ASN A 83 -6.88 23.81 -7.80
CA ASN A 83 -7.37 25.07 -7.21
C ASN A 83 -6.48 25.55 -6.04
N LEU A 84 -5.17 25.29 -6.07
CA LEU A 84 -4.23 25.80 -5.07
C LEU A 84 -4.12 27.34 -5.18
N PRO A 85 -4.23 28.11 -4.06
CA PRO A 85 -4.07 29.56 -4.11
C PRO A 85 -2.67 30.01 -4.55
N ASP A 86 -2.57 31.12 -5.29
CA ASP A 86 -1.31 31.68 -5.80
C ASP A 86 -0.27 31.97 -4.70
N SER A 87 -0.73 32.25 -3.48
CA SER A 87 0.13 32.44 -2.31
C SER A 87 0.84 31.17 -1.82
N ILE A 88 0.36 29.99 -2.23
CA ILE A 88 1.06 28.70 -2.07
C ILE A 88 1.86 28.38 -3.34
N TYR A 89 1.41 28.82 -4.53
CA TYR A 89 2.14 28.66 -5.79
C TYR A 89 3.48 29.42 -5.80
N TYR A 90 3.54 30.63 -5.23
CA TYR A 90 4.74 31.48 -5.32
C TYR A 90 5.96 30.95 -4.51
N PRO A 91 5.80 30.44 -3.27
CA PRO A 91 6.90 29.76 -2.57
C PRO A 91 7.28 28.42 -3.20
N THR A 92 6.35 27.75 -3.88
CA THR A 92 6.55 26.41 -4.43
C THR A 92 7.13 26.40 -5.84
N SER A 93 6.95 27.48 -6.62
CA SER A 93 7.69 27.71 -7.88
C SER A 93 9.20 27.86 -7.70
N VAL A 94 9.67 28.16 -6.48
CA VAL A 94 11.10 28.12 -6.11
C VAL A 94 11.61 26.66 -6.00
N PHE A 95 10.72 25.72 -5.68
CA PHE A 95 11.03 24.27 -5.68
C PHE A 95 10.74 23.60 -7.02
N THR A 96 9.84 24.16 -7.83
CA THR A 96 9.54 23.66 -9.18
C THR A 96 10.10 24.58 -10.27
N PHE A 97 11.39 24.39 -10.62
CA PHE A 97 11.77 24.27 -12.03
C PHE A 97 13.19 23.71 -12.28
N ARG A 98 13.24 22.65 -13.11
CA ARG A 98 14.12 22.58 -14.30
C ARG A 98 15.63 22.78 -14.11
N ASN A 99 16.28 21.89 -13.35
CA ASN A 99 17.66 21.49 -13.70
C ASN A 99 17.98 20.05 -13.26
N MET A 100 18.41 19.20 -14.21
CA MET A 100 18.39 17.73 -14.08
C MET A 100 19.42 17.16 -13.08
N VAL A 101 20.48 17.91 -12.76
CA VAL A 101 21.64 17.40 -11.99
C VAL A 101 21.29 17.10 -10.52
N ASN A 102 20.37 17.85 -9.90
CA ASN A 102 20.02 17.66 -8.49
C ASN A 102 18.99 16.53 -8.23
N GLN A 103 18.26 16.07 -9.26
CA GLN A 103 17.24 15.03 -9.08
C GLN A 103 17.84 13.72 -8.58
N PHE A 104 19.09 13.40 -8.91
CA PHE A 104 19.78 12.21 -8.42
C PHE A 104 20.03 12.26 -6.90
N LEU A 105 20.36 13.45 -6.37
CA LEU A 105 20.54 13.65 -4.92
C LEU A 105 19.21 13.55 -4.17
N TYR A 106 18.13 14.12 -4.73
CA TYR A 106 16.79 14.03 -4.14
C TYR A 106 16.12 12.67 -4.33
N LEU A 107 16.48 11.86 -5.34
CA LEU A 107 16.09 10.46 -5.43
C LEU A 107 16.89 9.56 -4.47
N ILE A 108 18.11 9.93 -4.09
CA ILE A 108 18.86 9.19 -3.06
C ILE A 108 18.37 9.57 -1.66
N LEU A 109 18.24 10.86 -1.35
CA LEU A 109 17.64 11.34 -0.10
C LEU A 109 16.17 10.94 0.02
N GLY A 110 15.47 10.91 -1.11
CA GLY A 110 14.13 10.35 -1.29
C GLY A 110 14.14 8.90 -1.76
N PHE A 111 15.14 8.09 -1.37
CA PHE A 111 15.10 6.61 -1.34
C PHE A 111 15.73 6.03 -0.07
N ILE A 112 16.61 6.78 0.62
CA ILE A 112 17.03 6.62 2.03
C ILE A 112 15.85 6.95 2.97
N ALA A 113 14.71 6.37 2.60
CA ALA A 113 13.46 7.06 2.69
C ALA A 113 12.21 6.17 2.51
N SER A 114 12.22 4.91 2.04
CA SER A 114 11.02 4.01 2.08
C SER A 114 11.16 2.66 2.84
N ILE A 115 11.80 2.61 4.03
CA ILE A 115 12.26 1.39 4.73
C ILE A 115 12.12 1.33 6.32
N ILE A 116 11.81 2.42 7.08
CA ILE A 116 11.15 2.53 8.46
C ILE A 116 9.62 2.20 8.55
N ALA A 117 8.77 3.17 8.16
CA ALA A 117 7.40 3.48 8.57
C ALA A 117 6.34 2.48 8.12
N SER A 118 6.68 1.48 7.30
CA SER A 118 5.88 0.26 7.22
C SER A 118 5.71 -0.44 8.59
N LEU A 119 6.53 -0.13 9.60
CA LEU A 119 6.36 -0.57 10.99
C LEU A 119 5.36 0.27 11.80
N THR A 120 5.05 1.50 11.39
CA THR A 120 3.89 2.30 11.85
C THR A 120 2.69 2.20 10.91
N GLY A 121 2.90 1.62 9.73
CA GLY A 121 2.06 1.75 8.56
C GLY A 121 0.65 1.22 8.78
N LEU A 122 0.44 0.15 9.54
CA LEU A 122 -0.91 -0.41 9.72
C LEU A 122 -1.88 0.61 10.37
N PHE A 123 -1.48 1.25 11.47
CA PHE A 123 -2.34 2.24 12.15
C PHE A 123 -2.51 3.52 11.34
N PHE A 124 -1.46 3.99 10.66
CA PHE A 124 -1.54 5.19 9.82
C PHE A 124 -2.37 4.94 8.54
N TYR A 125 -2.22 3.77 7.92
CA TYR A 125 -2.98 3.33 6.75
C TYR A 125 -4.45 3.05 7.10
N LEU A 126 -4.76 2.48 8.27
CA LEU A 126 -6.13 2.37 8.78
C LEU A 126 -6.74 3.76 9.04
N SER A 127 -5.98 4.68 9.65
CA SER A 127 -6.42 6.06 9.89
C SER A 127 -6.66 6.83 8.58
N PHE A 128 -5.77 6.68 7.60
CA PHE A 128 -5.90 7.28 6.27
C PHE A 128 -7.05 6.66 5.48
N SER A 129 -7.19 5.34 5.51
CA SER A 129 -8.33 4.62 4.90
C SER A 129 -9.65 5.06 5.53
N TYR A 130 -9.70 5.27 6.84
CA TYR A 130 -10.87 5.80 7.54
C TYR A 130 -11.21 7.23 7.10
N VAL A 131 -10.22 8.12 6.98
CA VAL A 131 -10.41 9.49 6.46
C VAL A 131 -10.92 9.48 5.01
N VAL A 132 -10.29 8.70 4.13
CA VAL A 132 -10.68 8.58 2.72
C VAL A 132 -12.07 7.97 2.57
N LEU A 133 -12.36 6.87 3.29
CA LEU A 133 -13.68 6.24 3.32
C LEU A 133 -14.75 7.23 3.78
N ASN A 134 -14.49 7.97 4.86
CA ASN A 134 -15.42 8.96 5.39
C ASN A 134 -15.69 10.10 4.38
N ILE A 135 -14.65 10.66 3.76
CA ILE A 135 -14.80 11.70 2.73
C ILE A 135 -15.61 11.16 1.54
N MET A 136 -15.27 9.98 1.01
CA MET A 136 -16.00 9.38 -0.12
C MET A 136 -17.47 9.08 0.23
N LEU A 137 -17.72 8.50 1.40
CA LEU A 137 -19.06 8.01 1.78
C LEU A 137 -19.98 9.13 2.26
N PHE A 138 -19.49 10.07 3.07
CA PHE A 138 -20.32 11.15 3.63
C PHE A 138 -20.22 12.47 2.87
N GLN A 139 -19.03 12.89 2.44
CA GLN A 139 -18.86 14.17 1.74
C GLN A 139 -19.15 14.08 0.23
N VAL A 140 -18.80 12.97 -0.44
CA VAL A 140 -19.07 12.79 -1.88
C VAL A 140 -20.42 12.11 -2.12
N TYR A 141 -20.66 10.91 -1.60
CA TYR A 141 -21.88 10.14 -1.87
C TYR A 141 -23.12 10.74 -1.21
N PHE A 142 -23.15 10.89 0.12
CA PHE A 142 -24.27 11.53 0.82
C PHE A 142 -24.30 13.07 0.73
N LYS A 143 -23.29 13.71 0.15
CA LYS A 143 -23.15 15.18 0.01
C LYS A 143 -23.28 15.95 1.34
N ASN A 144 -23.01 15.30 2.48
CA ASN A 144 -23.18 15.85 3.82
C ASN A 144 -21.82 16.03 4.52
N GLN A 145 -21.17 17.14 4.19
CA GLN A 145 -19.89 17.56 4.74
C GLN A 145 -19.90 17.68 6.28
N TYR A 146 -21.04 18.05 6.90
CA TYR A 146 -21.14 18.18 8.36
C TYR A 146 -20.97 16.84 9.07
N ILE A 147 -21.71 15.81 8.64
CA ILE A 147 -21.60 14.45 9.20
C ILE A 147 -20.18 13.92 9.00
N SER A 148 -19.61 14.09 7.80
CA SER A 148 -18.24 13.64 7.53
C SER A 148 -17.21 14.26 8.49
N SER A 149 -17.32 15.57 8.71
CA SER A 149 -16.43 16.34 9.59
C SER A 149 -16.55 15.92 11.06
N ILE A 150 -17.78 15.72 11.55
CA ILE A 150 -18.06 15.24 12.91
C ILE A 150 -17.47 13.84 13.13
N ILE A 151 -17.62 12.93 12.15
CA ILE A 151 -17.04 11.59 12.21
C ILE A 151 -15.51 11.66 12.21
N MET A 152 -14.88 12.50 11.39
CA MET A 152 -13.41 12.67 11.42
C MET A 152 -12.93 13.18 12.79
N PHE A 153 -13.59 14.18 13.36
CA PHE A 153 -13.26 14.72 14.69
C PHE A 153 -13.40 13.66 15.79
N ALA A 154 -14.48 12.88 15.77
CA ALA A 154 -14.69 11.78 16.71
C ALA A 154 -13.60 10.70 16.57
N GLY A 155 -13.23 10.32 15.33
CA GLY A 155 -12.18 9.35 15.06
C GLY A 155 -10.80 9.79 15.56
N PHE A 156 -10.37 11.03 15.27
CA PHE A 156 -9.09 11.55 15.78
C PHE A 156 -9.09 11.74 17.30
N THR A 157 -10.22 12.13 17.89
CA THR A 157 -10.36 12.24 19.36
C THR A 157 -10.30 10.86 20.02
N TYR A 158 -10.89 9.83 19.41
CA TYR A 158 -10.77 8.44 19.85
C TYR A 158 -9.33 7.92 19.74
N LEU A 159 -8.63 8.17 18.62
CA LEU A 159 -7.21 7.80 18.46
C LEU A 159 -6.30 8.50 19.48
N LEU A 160 -6.58 9.76 19.83
CA LEU A 160 -5.87 10.46 20.90
C LEU A 160 -6.16 9.85 22.29
N TYR A 161 -7.40 9.48 22.58
CA TYR A 161 -7.81 8.81 23.81
C TYR A 161 -7.20 7.41 23.94
N ASP A 162 -7.18 6.65 22.85
CA ASP A 162 -6.60 5.31 22.77
C ASP A 162 -5.08 5.38 22.98
N HIS A 163 -4.41 6.29 22.27
CA HIS A 163 -2.99 6.62 22.48
C HIS A 163 -2.71 6.96 23.95
N TYR A 164 -3.48 7.86 24.57
CA TYR A 164 -3.31 8.15 26.01
C TYR A 164 -3.56 6.94 26.93
N ASN A 165 -4.35 5.96 26.51
CA ASN A 165 -4.65 4.76 27.30
C ASN A 165 -3.65 3.63 27.15
N TYR A 166 -2.99 3.48 25.99
CA TYR A 166 -2.17 2.31 25.66
C TYR A 166 -0.73 2.63 25.23
N GLN A 167 -0.35 3.91 25.08
CA GLN A 167 1.01 4.27 24.67
C GLN A 167 2.09 3.70 25.62
N ILE A 168 3.10 3.07 25.03
CA ILE A 168 4.20 2.44 25.77
C ILE A 168 5.27 3.51 26.03
N TYR A 169 5.44 3.94 27.28
CA TYR A 169 6.30 5.08 27.64
C TYR A 169 7.82 4.84 27.59
N TYR A 170 8.27 3.85 26.83
CA TYR A 170 9.69 3.61 26.56
C TYR A 170 10.35 4.87 25.96
N ASN A 171 9.74 5.50 24.96
CA ASN A 171 10.22 6.75 24.37
C ASN A 171 9.23 7.92 24.59
N LYS A 172 9.51 8.77 25.58
CA LYS A 172 8.66 9.94 25.91
C LYS A 172 8.55 10.94 24.75
N LYS A 173 9.60 11.09 23.92
CA LYS A 173 9.56 11.99 22.75
C LYS A 173 8.62 11.46 21.68
N MET A 174 8.66 10.17 21.38
CA MET A 174 7.76 9.54 20.40
C MET A 174 6.30 9.62 20.84
N ASN A 175 6.06 9.41 22.13
CA ASN A 175 4.74 9.54 22.75
C ASN A 175 4.18 10.96 22.69
N CYS A 176 5.02 11.99 22.90
CA CYS A 176 4.64 13.38 22.67
C CYS A 176 4.42 13.67 21.17
N PHE A 177 5.18 13.07 20.27
CA PHE A 177 5.02 13.22 18.82
C PHE A 177 3.69 12.66 18.28
N TYR A 178 3.30 11.43 18.67
CA TYR A 178 2.01 10.88 18.25
C TYR A 178 0.82 11.64 18.84
N SER A 179 0.89 12.04 20.12
CA SER A 179 -0.13 12.88 20.72
C SER A 179 -0.24 14.26 20.03
N ALA A 180 0.89 14.85 19.64
CA ALA A 180 0.93 16.06 18.84
C ALA A 180 0.23 15.89 17.48
N ILE A 181 0.45 14.77 16.78
CA ILE A 181 -0.27 14.45 15.53
C ILE A 181 -1.78 14.28 15.78
N TRP A 182 -2.19 13.39 16.69
CA TRP A 182 -3.60 13.10 16.90
C TRP A 182 -4.39 14.31 17.42
N PHE A 183 -3.82 15.09 18.33
CA PHE A 183 -4.42 16.35 18.76
C PHE A 183 -4.43 17.40 17.63
N SER A 184 -3.37 17.53 16.83
CA SER A 184 -3.37 18.43 15.66
C SER A 184 -4.50 18.11 14.69
N MET A 185 -4.73 16.83 14.39
CA MET A 185 -5.78 16.39 13.47
C MET A 185 -7.19 16.57 14.07
N ALA A 186 -7.37 16.28 15.36
CA ALA A 186 -8.63 16.56 16.08
C ALA A 186 -8.92 18.08 16.16
N PHE A 187 -7.93 18.89 16.51
CA PHE A 187 -8.07 20.35 16.60
C PHE A 187 -8.39 20.97 15.23
N SER A 188 -7.70 20.53 14.18
CA SER A 188 -7.97 21.00 12.81
C SER A 188 -9.35 20.60 12.32
N THR A 189 -9.81 19.37 12.58
CA THR A 189 -11.16 18.93 12.20
C THR A 189 -12.26 19.63 13.01
N LEU A 190 -12.03 19.94 14.29
CA LEU A 190 -12.92 20.77 15.10
C LEU A 190 -13.10 22.18 14.50
N ILE A 191 -12.01 22.80 14.03
CA ILE A 191 -12.05 24.12 13.39
C ILE A 191 -12.70 24.04 12.01
N TYR A 192 -12.52 22.93 11.27
CA TYR A 192 -13.23 22.68 10.01
C TYR A 192 -14.75 22.56 10.21
N ILE A 193 -15.20 21.89 11.28
CA ILE A 193 -16.62 21.87 11.69
C ILE A 193 -17.09 23.31 11.97
N PHE A 194 -16.36 24.09 12.78
CA PHE A 194 -16.73 25.46 13.11
C PHE A 194 -16.82 26.37 11.87
N PHE A 195 -15.85 26.31 10.96
CA PHE A 195 -15.84 27.09 9.71
C PHE A 195 -17.00 26.67 8.77
N THR A 196 -17.30 25.37 8.70
CA THR A 196 -18.42 24.86 7.89
C THR A 196 -19.77 25.32 8.46
N ILE A 197 -19.98 25.25 9.78
CA ILE A 197 -21.20 25.73 10.46
C ILE A 197 -21.38 27.25 10.30
N THR A 198 -20.31 28.03 10.48
CA THR A 198 -20.33 29.49 10.32
C THR A 198 -20.30 29.97 8.87
N LYS A 199 -20.20 29.05 7.90
CA LYS A 199 -20.05 29.32 6.45
C LYS A 199 -18.85 30.21 6.09
N ILE A 200 -17.82 30.23 6.94
CA ILE A 200 -16.58 30.97 6.69
C ILE A 200 -15.80 30.25 5.59
N LYS A 201 -15.42 31.00 4.54
CA LYS A 201 -14.70 30.46 3.38
C LYS A 201 -13.32 29.97 3.81
N LEU A 202 -12.99 28.72 3.50
CA LEU A 202 -11.76 28.06 3.97
C LEU A 202 -10.51 28.74 3.40
N ILE A 203 -9.55 29.07 4.27
CA ILE A 203 -8.24 29.63 3.90
C ILE A 203 -7.16 28.63 4.35
N TYR A 204 -6.63 27.84 3.41
CA TYR A 204 -5.69 26.75 3.69
C TYR A 204 -4.45 27.16 4.52
N PRO A 205 -3.79 28.31 4.30
CA PRO A 205 -2.69 28.77 5.15
C PRO A 205 -3.05 28.89 6.64
N ILE A 206 -4.28 29.28 6.97
CA ILE A 206 -4.76 29.38 8.37
C ILE A 206 -4.86 27.98 8.99
N PHE A 207 -5.31 26.98 8.22
CA PHE A 207 -5.35 25.58 8.68
C PHE A 207 -3.96 25.01 8.92
N ILE A 208 -2.97 25.32 8.07
CA ILE A 208 -1.58 24.89 8.30
C ILE A 208 -1.02 25.51 9.59
N GLY A 209 -1.26 26.81 9.83
CA GLY A 209 -0.86 27.47 11.09
C GLY A 209 -1.55 26.86 12.32
N LEU A 210 -2.84 26.55 12.23
CA LEU A 210 -3.61 25.95 13.33
C LEU A 210 -3.22 24.48 13.58
N SER A 211 -2.81 23.72 12.56
CA SER A 211 -2.17 22.41 12.74
C SER A 211 -0.87 22.53 13.54
N VAL A 212 0.00 23.50 13.23
CA VAL A 212 1.25 23.70 13.99
C VAL A 212 0.95 24.07 15.46
N ILE A 213 -0.04 24.92 15.70
CA ILE A 213 -0.50 25.25 17.06
C ILE A 213 -1.05 24.01 17.77
N GLY A 214 -1.90 23.22 17.12
CA GLY A 214 -2.43 21.97 17.65
C GLY A 214 -1.33 20.96 17.97
N PHE A 215 -0.32 20.82 17.11
CA PHE A 215 0.84 19.96 17.32
C PHE A 215 1.62 20.36 18.58
N ILE A 216 1.90 21.66 18.75
CA ILE A 216 2.55 22.18 19.96
C ILE A 216 1.70 21.88 21.21
N ILE A 217 0.38 22.11 21.16
CA ILE A 217 -0.52 21.84 22.29
C ILE A 217 -0.55 20.34 22.62
N GLY A 218 -0.69 19.44 21.64
CA GLY A 218 -0.70 17.99 21.85
C GLY A 218 0.62 17.46 22.45
N TRP A 219 1.76 18.02 22.03
CA TRP A 219 3.06 17.71 22.63
C TRP A 219 3.09 18.03 24.13
N PHE A 220 2.59 19.21 24.53
CA PHE A 220 2.49 19.62 25.94
C PHE A 220 1.42 18.84 26.71
N LEU A 221 0.27 18.54 26.11
CA LEU A 221 -0.78 17.74 26.75
C LEU A 221 -0.30 16.34 27.09
N ASN A 222 0.48 15.68 26.23
CA ASN A 222 1.09 14.40 26.59
C ASN A 222 2.10 14.51 27.73
N ASN A 223 2.84 15.62 27.82
CA ASN A 223 3.77 15.86 28.92
C ASN A 223 3.01 16.06 30.26
N LEU A 224 1.89 16.78 30.23
CA LEU A 224 0.98 16.95 31.37
C LEU A 224 0.32 15.62 31.77
N PHE A 225 -0.22 14.88 30.81
CA PHE A 225 -0.87 13.57 31.05
C PHE A 225 0.11 12.55 31.61
N PHE A 226 1.33 12.46 31.05
CA PHE A 226 2.40 11.61 31.59
C PHE A 226 2.72 11.97 33.04
N ASN A 227 2.92 13.26 33.35
CA ASN A 227 3.23 13.70 34.72
C ASN A 227 2.07 13.39 35.69
N TRP A 228 0.82 13.63 35.28
CA TRP A 228 -0.38 13.30 36.06
C TRP A 228 -0.53 11.80 36.31
N TYR A 229 -0.32 10.98 35.28
CA TYR A 229 -0.43 9.52 35.39
C TYR A 229 0.71 8.94 36.25
N CYS A 230 1.93 9.45 36.08
CA CYS A 230 3.05 9.20 36.99
C CYS A 230 2.63 9.45 38.43
N ASN A 231 2.20 10.67 38.77
CA ASN A 231 1.80 11.03 40.13
C ASN A 231 0.69 10.11 40.68
N LYS A 232 -0.31 9.76 39.85
CA LYS A 232 -1.38 8.83 40.21
C LYS A 232 -0.88 7.42 40.53
N VAL A 233 0.15 6.94 39.82
CA VAL A 233 0.83 5.67 40.12
C VAL A 233 1.68 5.80 41.39
N PHE A 234 2.36 6.93 41.62
CA PHE A 234 3.14 7.14 42.85
C PHE A 234 2.28 7.22 44.10
N THR A 235 1.17 7.97 44.10
CA THR A 235 0.25 7.99 45.25
C THR A 235 -0.35 6.61 45.55
N LYS A 236 -0.57 5.76 44.54
CA LYS A 236 -0.96 4.35 44.76
C LYS A 236 0.13 3.52 45.45
N ILE A 237 1.39 3.65 45.00
CA ILE A 237 2.54 2.95 45.60
C ILE A 237 2.77 3.44 47.03
N GLU A 238 2.77 4.76 47.23
CA GLU A 238 2.88 5.43 48.51
C GLU A 238 1.77 4.99 49.47
N ASN A 239 0.51 5.01 49.04
CA ASN A 239 -0.61 4.51 49.84
C ASN A 239 -0.44 3.04 50.22
N LYS A 240 -0.09 2.14 49.29
CA LYS A 240 0.13 0.71 49.59
C LYS A 240 1.31 0.51 50.54
N TYR A 241 2.42 1.24 50.37
CA TYR A 241 3.60 1.10 51.21
C TYR A 241 3.39 1.69 52.61
N ASN A 242 2.69 2.82 52.72
CA ASN A 242 2.26 3.39 54.00
C ASN A 242 1.24 2.48 54.70
N GLN A 243 0.29 1.87 53.97
CA GLN A 243 -0.57 0.80 54.52
C GLN A 243 0.25 -0.39 55.02
N GLN A 244 1.23 -0.88 54.25
CA GLN A 244 2.09 -1.99 54.68
C GLN A 244 2.93 -1.64 55.93
N HIS A 245 3.45 -0.41 56.02
CA HIS A 245 4.15 0.08 57.21
C HIS A 245 3.21 0.26 58.42
N VAL A 246 1.96 0.68 58.21
CA VAL A 246 0.94 0.74 59.28
C VAL A 246 0.55 -0.67 59.72
N ILE A 247 0.37 -1.62 58.79
CA ILE A 247 0.04 -3.02 59.08
C ILE A 247 1.20 -3.71 59.80
N SER A 248 2.46 -3.49 59.40
CA SER A 248 3.61 -4.06 60.10
C SER A 248 3.73 -3.50 61.52
N ARG A 249 3.49 -2.20 61.71
CA ARG A 249 3.54 -1.55 63.03
C ARG A 249 2.38 -1.99 63.93
N LEU A 250 1.18 -2.17 63.38
CA LEU A 250 0.04 -2.74 64.12
C LEU A 250 0.26 -4.21 64.48
N LYS A 251 0.93 -4.99 63.61
CA LYS A 251 1.32 -6.37 63.88
C LYS A 251 2.41 -6.45 64.96
N GLU A 252 3.40 -5.57 64.90
CA GLU A 252 4.45 -5.40 65.92
C GLU A 252 3.89 -4.92 67.26
N GLN A 253 2.85 -4.08 67.26
CA GLN A 253 2.11 -3.70 68.48
C GLN A 253 1.29 -4.88 69.05
N LEU A 254 0.53 -5.61 68.22
CA LEU A 254 -0.17 -6.82 68.62
C LEU A 254 0.78 -7.90 69.16
N GLU A 255 1.96 -8.04 68.54
CA GLU A 255 3.00 -8.98 68.99
C GLU A 255 3.69 -8.54 70.27
N MET A 256 3.67 -7.25 70.64
CA MET A 256 4.11 -6.78 71.96
C MET A 256 3.01 -6.80 73.02
N GLU A 257 1.75 -6.57 72.66
CA GLU A 257 0.61 -6.67 73.58
C GLU A 257 0.34 -8.15 73.98
N ASN A 258 0.49 -9.09 73.04
CA ASN A 258 0.37 -10.54 73.30
C ASN A 258 1.52 -11.15 74.15
N VAL A 259 2.52 -10.38 74.60
CA VAL A 259 3.61 -10.91 75.44
C VAL A 259 3.20 -11.09 76.90
N ASN A 260 2.12 -10.45 77.36
CA ASN A 260 1.99 -10.16 78.79
C ASN A 260 0.65 -10.47 79.48
N ASP A 261 -0.38 -10.98 78.79
CA ASP A 261 -1.66 -11.36 79.41
C ASP A 261 -2.22 -12.73 78.92
N GLU A 262 -2.56 -13.56 79.92
CA GLU A 262 -3.17 -14.89 80.00
C GLU A 262 -3.53 -15.76 78.76
N GLU A 263 -3.13 -17.03 78.88
CA GLU A 263 -3.18 -18.15 77.91
C GLU A 263 -4.60 -18.70 77.58
N THR A 264 -5.66 -17.88 77.62
CA THR A 264 -7.07 -18.37 77.69
C THR A 264 -8.06 -17.82 76.67
N GLN A 265 -7.64 -17.09 75.62
CA GLN A 265 -8.55 -16.76 74.51
C GLN A 265 -8.71 -17.91 73.50
N SER A 266 -9.96 -18.26 73.18
CA SER A 266 -10.28 -19.45 72.37
C SER A 266 -9.94 -19.27 70.88
N ILE A 267 -9.45 -20.36 70.27
CA ILE A 267 -9.04 -20.42 68.85
C ILE A 267 -10.16 -19.99 67.90
N GLU A 268 -11.43 -20.24 68.23
CA GLU A 268 -12.60 -19.80 67.44
C GLU A 268 -12.63 -18.28 67.21
N THR A 269 -12.17 -17.48 68.18
CA THR A 269 -12.17 -16.01 68.09
C THR A 269 -11.15 -15.51 67.06
N ILE A 270 -10.02 -16.23 66.93
CA ILE A 270 -8.95 -15.94 65.96
C ILE A 270 -9.37 -16.37 64.55
N VAL A 271 -10.06 -17.51 64.41
CA VAL A 271 -10.51 -18.03 63.12
C VAL A 271 -11.66 -17.21 62.52
N THR A 272 -12.60 -16.72 63.34
CA THR A 272 -13.81 -16.04 62.86
C THR A 272 -13.58 -14.61 62.36
N GLN A 273 -12.56 -13.89 62.85
CA GLN A 273 -12.20 -12.56 62.34
C GLN A 273 -11.16 -12.59 61.21
N ARG A 274 -11.32 -13.47 60.22
CA ARG A 274 -10.54 -13.48 58.96
C ARG A 274 -10.91 -12.29 58.06
N LYS A 275 -10.66 -11.06 58.55
CA LYS A 275 -10.93 -9.78 57.89
C LYS A 275 -10.23 -9.75 56.54
N ILE A 276 -11.00 -9.90 55.47
CA ILE A 276 -10.48 -10.01 54.09
C ILE A 276 -9.84 -8.67 53.69
N VAL A 277 -8.53 -8.55 53.92
CA VAL A 277 -7.73 -7.40 53.45
C VAL A 277 -7.66 -7.49 51.93
N LYS A 278 -8.56 -6.75 51.28
CA LYS A 278 -8.72 -6.69 49.83
C LYS A 278 -7.45 -6.10 49.21
N LYS A 279 -6.48 -6.96 48.86
CA LYS A 279 -5.14 -6.62 48.35
C LYS A 279 -5.23 -5.49 47.31
N GLU A 280 -4.78 -4.30 47.67
CA GLU A 280 -4.88 -3.13 46.79
C GLU A 280 -3.90 -3.28 45.62
N LYS A 281 -4.44 -3.46 44.41
CA LYS A 281 -3.63 -3.62 43.20
C LYS A 281 -2.88 -2.33 42.89
N VAL A 282 -1.55 -2.37 42.91
CA VAL A 282 -0.69 -1.25 42.51
C VAL A 282 -1.01 -0.85 41.07
N TYR A 283 -0.99 -1.85 40.19
CA TYR A 283 -1.19 -1.71 38.75
C TYR A 283 -2.63 -1.95 38.35
N ASN A 284 -3.16 -1.06 37.52
CA ASN A 284 -4.43 -1.21 36.82
C ASN A 284 -4.23 -1.76 35.39
N LYS A 285 -3.05 -1.53 34.79
CA LYS A 285 -2.66 -2.00 33.46
C LYS A 285 -1.21 -2.54 33.49
N PRO A 286 -0.83 -3.51 32.63
CA PRO A 286 0.57 -3.98 32.54
C PRO A 286 1.58 -2.85 32.30
N TYR A 287 1.20 -1.86 31.49
CA TYR A 287 2.02 -0.70 31.13
C TYR A 287 2.38 0.20 32.34
N ASP A 288 1.65 0.11 33.45
CA ASP A 288 1.90 0.91 34.65
C ASP A 288 3.29 0.63 35.25
N CYS A 289 3.78 -0.60 35.11
CA CYS A 289 5.12 -1.00 35.54
C CYS A 289 6.22 -0.18 34.85
N ALA A 290 6.06 0.16 33.57
CA ALA A 290 7.04 0.93 32.82
C ALA A 290 7.20 2.38 33.33
N TYR A 291 6.14 2.98 33.89
CA TYR A 291 6.24 4.30 34.54
C TYR A 291 7.06 4.24 35.84
N VAL A 292 6.88 3.18 36.63
CA VAL A 292 7.62 2.94 37.88
C VAL A 292 9.11 2.78 37.61
N SER A 293 9.48 1.88 36.68
CA SER A 293 10.86 1.67 36.26
C SER A 293 11.52 2.98 35.82
N LYS A 294 10.79 3.84 35.10
CA LYS A 294 11.31 5.09 34.55
C LYS A 294 11.49 6.20 35.58
N PHE A 295 10.61 6.31 36.58
CA PHE A 295 10.82 7.19 37.73
C PHE A 295 12.04 6.76 38.55
N ILE A 296 12.28 5.45 38.67
CA ILE A 296 13.41 4.95 39.45
C ILE A 296 14.75 5.04 38.67
N MET A 297 14.74 4.93 37.33
CA MET A 297 15.89 5.31 36.50
C MET A 297 16.34 6.77 36.71
N ASN A 298 15.39 7.66 37.03
CA ASN A 298 15.70 9.05 37.39
C ASN A 298 16.14 9.17 38.87
N ASN A 299 15.44 8.48 39.78
CA ASN A 299 15.75 8.45 41.21
C ASN A 299 16.72 7.30 41.56
N ARG A 300 18.00 7.50 41.22
CA ARG A 300 19.09 6.50 41.30
C ARG A 300 19.54 6.13 42.73
N SER A 301 18.61 5.82 43.64
CA SER A 301 18.93 5.31 44.99
C SER A 301 18.88 3.78 45.04
N ILE A 302 19.68 3.19 45.92
CA ILE A 302 19.70 1.73 46.16
C ILE A 302 18.34 1.23 46.65
N ASN A 303 17.70 1.97 47.56
CA ASN A 303 16.36 1.64 48.09
C ASN A 303 15.30 1.67 46.97
N SER A 304 15.42 2.62 46.04
CA SER A 304 14.57 2.65 44.85
C SER A 304 14.80 1.43 43.96
N PHE A 305 16.04 0.94 43.81
CA PHE A 305 16.30 -0.29 43.03
C PHE A 305 15.68 -1.54 43.68
N TYR A 306 15.76 -1.70 45.00
CA TYR A 306 15.05 -2.79 45.70
C TYR A 306 13.53 -2.70 45.50
N LEU A 307 12.98 -1.48 45.51
CA LEU A 307 11.57 -1.24 45.20
C LEU A 307 11.22 -1.61 43.74
N VAL A 308 12.12 -1.40 42.76
CA VAL A 308 11.94 -1.94 41.39
C VAL A 308 11.85 -3.45 41.41
N ASN A 309 12.78 -4.17 42.04
CA ASN A 309 12.80 -5.63 41.99
C ASN A 309 11.50 -6.23 42.57
N SER A 310 11.03 -5.69 43.70
CA SER A 310 9.74 -6.07 44.30
C SER A 310 8.55 -5.77 43.37
N LEU A 311 8.42 -4.53 42.90
CA LEU A 311 7.31 -4.10 42.05
C LEU A 311 7.32 -4.74 40.65
N PHE A 312 8.50 -5.05 40.09
CA PHE A 312 8.64 -5.72 38.81
C PHE A 312 8.25 -7.19 38.90
N LYS A 313 8.58 -7.88 40.00
CA LYS A 313 8.07 -9.24 40.28
C LYS A 313 6.55 -9.25 40.44
N GLU A 314 5.97 -8.32 41.20
CA GLU A 314 4.51 -8.19 41.32
C GLU A 314 3.86 -7.88 39.95
N GLY A 315 4.47 -7.01 39.14
CA GLY A 315 3.99 -6.68 37.79
C GLY A 315 4.08 -7.85 36.80
N PHE A 316 5.15 -8.64 36.85
CA PHE A 316 5.36 -9.81 35.99
C PHE A 316 4.34 -10.93 36.28
N LEU A 317 4.11 -11.23 37.56
CA LEU A 317 3.07 -12.20 37.98
C LEU A 317 1.67 -11.76 37.51
N ILE A 318 1.33 -10.47 37.66
CA ILE A 318 0.06 -9.93 37.17
C ILE A 318 -0.04 -9.99 35.63
N PHE A 319 1.06 -9.79 34.91
CA PHE A 319 1.08 -9.87 33.44
C PHE A 319 0.87 -11.30 32.94
N ASN A 320 1.61 -12.28 33.49
CA ASN A 320 1.48 -13.67 33.08
C ASN A 320 0.06 -14.20 33.30
N ALA A 321 -0.54 -13.94 34.48
CA ALA A 321 -1.91 -14.35 34.78
C ALA A 321 -2.96 -13.78 33.81
N ILE A 322 -2.76 -12.55 33.31
CA ILE A 322 -3.64 -11.95 32.29
C ILE A 322 -3.39 -12.58 30.91
N TYR A 323 -2.13 -12.80 30.54
CA TYR A 323 -1.75 -13.35 29.23
C TYR A 323 -2.24 -14.80 29.05
N ILE A 324 -2.06 -15.64 30.06
CA ILE A 324 -2.56 -17.03 30.10
C ILE A 324 -4.08 -17.03 29.89
N TYR A 325 -4.81 -16.27 30.72
CA TYR A 325 -6.27 -16.15 30.64
C TYR A 325 -6.80 -15.69 29.27
N GLU A 326 -6.14 -14.76 28.58
CA GLU A 326 -6.55 -14.36 27.23
C GLU A 326 -6.27 -15.43 26.17
N LEU A 327 -5.20 -16.20 26.34
CA LEU A 327 -4.81 -17.28 25.43
C LEU A 327 -5.78 -18.47 25.54
N ASP A 328 -6.08 -18.91 26.76
CA ASP A 328 -7.05 -19.98 27.05
C ASP A 328 -8.45 -19.63 26.54
N ARG A 329 -8.89 -18.40 26.79
CA ARG A 329 -10.18 -17.88 26.34
C ARG A 329 -10.34 -17.89 24.81
N SER A 330 -9.25 -17.90 24.06
CA SER A 330 -9.29 -18.03 22.60
C SER A 330 -9.49 -19.47 22.13
N HIS A 331 -8.87 -20.45 22.80
CA HIS A 331 -9.00 -21.89 22.49
C HIS A 331 -10.30 -22.50 23.03
N LEU A 332 -10.74 -22.13 24.23
CA LEU A 332 -12.04 -22.51 24.79
C LEU A 332 -13.23 -22.05 23.92
N LYS A 333 -13.02 -21.08 23.02
CA LYS A 333 -14.01 -20.62 22.06
C LYS A 333 -14.16 -21.49 20.80
N SER A 334 -13.18 -22.31 20.45
CA SER A 334 -13.25 -23.20 19.27
C SER A 334 -13.79 -24.60 19.57
N CYS A 335 -13.91 -24.97 20.85
CA CYS A 335 -14.19 -26.36 21.25
C CYS A 335 -15.66 -26.64 21.59
N ASN A 336 -16.55 -25.64 21.53
CA ASN A 336 -17.95 -25.74 22.02
C ASN A 336 -19.00 -26.08 20.94
N ASP A 337 -18.64 -26.13 19.65
CA ASP A 337 -19.60 -26.18 18.54
C ASP A 337 -19.90 -27.62 18.02
N GLY A 338 -19.57 -28.67 18.76
CA GLY A 338 -19.81 -30.06 18.34
C GLY A 338 -20.10 -31.02 19.48
N SER A 339 -21.29 -31.62 19.48
CA SER A 339 -21.69 -32.71 20.39
C SER A 339 -22.09 -33.97 19.60
N GLY A 340 -21.37 -35.07 19.83
CA GLY A 340 -21.64 -36.37 19.19
C GLY A 340 -20.41 -37.30 19.21
N ASP A 341 -20.51 -38.41 19.93
CA ASP A 341 -19.55 -39.53 20.05
C ASP A 341 -18.24 -39.33 20.82
N ASN A 342 -18.35 -39.35 22.16
CA ASN A 342 -17.22 -39.42 23.11
C ASN A 342 -16.19 -40.52 22.78
N ASN A 343 -16.64 -41.68 22.27
CA ASN A 343 -15.76 -42.82 21.96
C ASN A 343 -14.74 -42.53 20.84
N ALA A 344 -15.05 -41.61 19.93
CA ALA A 344 -14.10 -41.15 18.92
C ALA A 344 -13.09 -40.16 19.51
N LEU A 345 -13.55 -39.36 20.47
CA LEU A 345 -12.77 -38.34 21.16
C LEU A 345 -11.68 -38.98 22.04
N ASP A 346 -12.00 -40.00 22.83
CA ASP A 346 -11.01 -40.76 23.63
C ASP A 346 -9.90 -41.38 22.76
N PHE A 347 -10.24 -41.84 21.54
CA PHE A 347 -9.26 -42.39 20.61
C PHE A 347 -8.35 -41.30 20.02
N GLU A 348 -8.88 -40.15 19.58
CA GLU A 348 -8.03 -39.04 19.11
C GLU A 348 -7.14 -38.51 20.24
N LEU A 349 -7.68 -38.35 21.46
CA LEU A 349 -6.94 -37.93 22.64
C LEU A 349 -5.77 -38.89 22.95
N SER A 350 -6.01 -40.20 22.96
CA SER A 350 -4.96 -41.22 23.14
C SER A 350 -3.91 -41.18 22.01
N GLN A 351 -4.34 -40.98 20.76
CA GLN A 351 -3.43 -40.83 19.63
C GLN A 351 -2.55 -39.56 19.77
N ILE A 352 -3.11 -38.44 20.22
CA ILE A 352 -2.38 -37.18 20.47
C ILE A 352 -1.33 -37.37 21.58
N ARG A 353 -1.67 -38.06 22.68
CA ARG A 353 -0.72 -38.41 23.75
C ARG A 353 0.47 -39.18 23.18
N ASN A 354 0.20 -40.30 22.51
CA ASN A 354 1.23 -41.22 22.06
C ASN A 354 2.13 -40.58 20.98
N VAL A 355 1.56 -39.81 20.04
CA VAL A 355 2.34 -39.02 19.06
C VAL A 355 3.23 -37.99 19.75
N SER A 356 2.77 -37.33 20.81
CA SER A 356 3.57 -36.35 21.56
C SER A 356 4.75 -37.03 22.28
N ILE A 357 4.53 -38.19 22.90
CA ILE A 357 5.58 -39.01 23.52
C ILE A 357 6.59 -39.49 22.47
N GLN A 358 6.14 -39.93 21.29
CA GLN A 358 7.03 -40.29 20.17
C GLN A 358 7.88 -39.09 19.70
N TYR A 359 7.34 -37.87 19.69
CA TYR A 359 8.15 -36.66 19.42
C TYR A 359 9.17 -36.37 20.53
N HIS A 360 8.88 -36.68 21.80
CA HIS A 360 9.84 -36.59 22.89
C HIS A 360 10.99 -37.60 22.69
N ILE A 361 10.68 -38.88 22.48
CA ILE A 361 11.67 -39.94 22.22
C ILE A 361 12.51 -39.62 20.96
N ALA A 362 11.90 -39.05 19.92
CA ALA A 362 12.59 -38.62 18.71
C ALA A 362 13.51 -37.40 18.94
N ALA A 363 13.13 -36.48 19.83
CA ALA A 363 13.95 -35.32 20.20
C ALA A 363 15.19 -35.76 21.01
N LEU A 364 15.00 -36.60 22.03
CA LEU A 364 16.11 -37.17 22.83
C LEU A 364 17.06 -37.99 21.95
N ASN A 365 16.54 -38.84 21.05
CA ASN A 365 17.37 -39.56 20.08
C ASN A 365 18.14 -38.59 19.16
N SER A 366 17.54 -37.45 18.79
CA SER A 366 18.20 -36.45 17.93
C SER A 366 19.26 -35.64 18.67
N LEU A 367 19.05 -35.32 19.96
CA LEU A 367 20.06 -34.75 20.86
C LEU A 367 21.23 -35.72 21.06
N LYS A 368 20.95 -37.00 21.33
CA LYS A 368 21.96 -38.07 21.43
C LYS A 368 22.79 -38.20 20.14
N ASN A 369 22.14 -38.18 18.98
CA ASN A 369 22.82 -38.19 17.68
C ASN A 369 23.66 -36.92 17.45
N LEU A 370 23.18 -35.75 17.90
CA LEU A 370 23.92 -34.50 17.83
C LEU A 370 25.17 -34.55 18.72
N MET A 371 25.06 -34.96 19.99
CA MET A 371 26.21 -35.12 20.89
C MET A 371 27.27 -36.07 20.31
N ASN A 372 26.85 -37.19 19.72
CA ASN A 372 27.77 -38.13 19.08
C ASN A 372 28.48 -37.54 17.84
N ALA A 373 27.82 -36.65 17.08
CA ALA A 373 28.43 -35.94 15.96
C ALA A 373 29.35 -34.79 16.41
N LEU A 374 28.97 -34.05 17.46
CA LEU A 374 29.77 -32.99 18.09
C LEU A 374 31.06 -33.56 18.72
N ARG A 375 31.02 -34.80 19.20
CA ARG A 375 32.20 -35.55 19.69
C ARG A 375 33.22 -35.88 18.58
N THR A 376 32.82 -35.92 17.31
CA THR A 376 33.67 -36.37 16.18
C THR A 376 33.91 -35.28 15.14
N LEU A 377 34.02 -34.01 15.57
CA LEU A 377 34.23 -32.85 14.70
C LEU A 377 35.68 -32.73 14.21
N ASP A 378 36.18 -33.71 13.46
CA ASP A 378 37.56 -33.69 12.97
C ASP A 378 37.74 -33.06 11.59
N SER A 379 36.79 -33.24 10.68
CA SER A 379 36.80 -32.66 9.34
C SER A 379 35.73 -31.57 9.13
N PRO A 380 35.87 -30.71 8.11
CA PRO A 380 34.81 -29.79 7.70
C PRO A 380 33.50 -30.49 7.32
N SER A 381 33.57 -31.74 6.85
CA SER A 381 32.41 -32.61 6.56
C SER A 381 31.66 -33.03 7.83
N ASP A 382 32.34 -33.19 8.96
CA ASP A 382 31.71 -33.54 10.23
C ASP A 382 30.96 -32.35 10.82
N ILE A 383 31.49 -31.14 10.63
CA ILE A 383 30.79 -29.89 10.94
C ILE A 383 29.53 -29.75 10.08
N GLU A 384 29.59 -29.99 8.76
CA GLU A 384 28.40 -29.96 7.90
C GLU A 384 27.39 -31.09 8.25
N ASN A 385 27.88 -32.26 8.71
CA ASN A 385 27.03 -33.35 9.19
C ASN A 385 26.33 -32.99 10.53
N ALA A 386 27.04 -32.40 11.48
CA ALA A 386 26.47 -31.90 12.74
C ALA A 386 25.45 -30.78 12.49
N MET A 387 25.73 -29.86 11.55
CA MET A 387 24.74 -28.86 11.10
C MET A 387 23.46 -29.51 10.58
N VAL A 388 23.55 -30.55 9.75
CA VAL A 388 22.37 -31.27 9.22
C VAL A 388 21.59 -32.00 10.33
N ILE A 389 22.28 -32.58 11.33
CA ILE A 389 21.63 -33.21 12.48
C ILE A 389 20.90 -32.16 13.33
N ASN A 390 21.53 -31.00 13.59
CA ASN A 390 20.91 -29.90 14.32
C ASN A 390 19.71 -29.27 13.55
N ASP A 391 19.81 -29.17 12.23
CA ASP A 391 18.72 -28.73 11.35
C ASP A 391 17.50 -29.68 11.45
N ASN A 392 17.73 -30.99 11.65
CA ASN A 392 16.68 -31.99 11.84
C ASN A 392 16.11 -31.98 13.27
N LEU A 393 16.97 -31.91 14.29
CA LEU A 393 16.58 -31.76 15.69
C LEU A 393 15.66 -30.54 15.87
N THR A 394 16.02 -29.40 15.26
CA THR A 394 15.21 -28.17 15.32
C THR A 394 13.81 -28.35 14.74
N ASP A 395 13.65 -29.17 13.70
CA ASP A 395 12.33 -29.45 13.10
C ASP A 395 11.52 -30.42 13.96
N ILE A 396 12.17 -31.45 14.52
CA ILE A 396 11.55 -32.41 15.46
C ILE A 396 11.08 -31.68 16.74
N LEU A 397 11.92 -30.84 17.35
CA LEU A 397 11.58 -30.03 18.52
C LEU A 397 10.39 -29.10 18.22
N SER A 398 10.39 -28.41 17.07
CA SER A 398 9.27 -27.53 16.71
C SER A 398 7.97 -28.28 16.39
N ARG A 399 8.03 -29.52 15.88
CA ARG A 399 6.81 -30.33 15.70
C ARG A 399 6.31 -30.84 17.04
N GLY A 400 7.22 -31.36 17.89
CA GLY A 400 6.92 -31.78 19.27
C GLY A 400 6.27 -30.66 20.09
N GLU A 401 6.83 -29.45 20.11
CA GLU A 401 6.26 -28.29 20.80
C GLU A 401 4.81 -28.00 20.36
N ASN A 402 4.50 -28.13 19.06
CA ASN A 402 3.13 -27.95 18.56
C ASN A 402 2.20 -29.10 18.96
N HIS A 403 2.68 -30.35 18.94
CA HIS A 403 1.91 -31.52 19.36
C HIS A 403 1.61 -31.50 20.86
N PHE A 404 2.61 -31.19 21.71
CA PHE A 404 2.41 -31.01 23.14
C PHE A 404 1.46 -29.85 23.47
N LYS A 405 1.51 -28.74 22.73
CA LYS A 405 0.52 -27.65 22.92
C LYS A 405 -0.90 -28.09 22.54
N LYS A 406 -1.09 -28.86 21.46
CA LYS A 406 -2.40 -29.48 21.16
C LYS A 406 -2.82 -30.41 22.30
N TYR A 407 -1.94 -31.32 22.71
CA TYR A 407 -2.18 -32.29 23.80
C TYR A 407 -2.63 -31.61 25.11
N VAL A 408 -1.90 -30.60 25.57
CA VAL A 408 -2.21 -29.86 26.81
C VAL A 408 -3.53 -29.09 26.72
N ILE A 409 -3.84 -28.47 25.58
CA ILE A 409 -5.09 -27.72 25.38
C ILE A 409 -6.29 -28.68 25.29
N ASP A 410 -6.19 -29.73 24.48
CA ASP A 410 -7.29 -30.66 24.24
C ASP A 410 -7.64 -31.51 25.49
N PHE A 411 -6.66 -31.75 26.36
CA PHE A 411 -6.87 -32.38 27.67
C PHE A 411 -7.23 -31.37 28.79
N ASN A 412 -7.55 -30.11 28.46
CA ASN A 412 -7.87 -29.03 29.41
C ASN A 412 -6.87 -28.92 30.57
N TYR A 413 -5.56 -28.90 30.25
CA TYR A 413 -4.47 -28.79 31.23
C TYR A 413 -4.48 -29.92 32.29
N SER A 414 -4.83 -31.16 31.89
CA SER A 414 -4.75 -32.34 32.76
C SER A 414 -3.33 -32.52 33.33
N LYS A 415 -3.24 -33.10 34.53
CA LYS A 415 -1.98 -33.37 35.24
C LYS A 415 -0.95 -34.08 34.34
N GLU A 416 -1.36 -35.21 33.76
CA GLU A 416 -0.51 -36.00 32.85
C GLU A 416 -0.02 -35.17 31.65
N SER A 417 -0.90 -34.36 31.03
CA SER A 417 -0.55 -33.56 29.85
C SER A 417 0.46 -32.45 30.19
N LEU A 418 0.27 -31.80 31.34
CA LEU A 418 1.21 -30.83 31.89
C LEU A 418 2.55 -31.48 32.22
N GLU A 419 2.57 -32.56 33.00
CA GLU A 419 3.78 -33.30 33.39
C GLU A 419 4.60 -33.72 32.16
N LEU A 420 3.96 -34.35 31.17
CA LEU A 420 4.61 -34.76 29.92
C LEU A 420 5.19 -33.58 29.13
N TYR A 421 4.52 -32.43 29.10
CA TYR A 421 5.03 -31.23 28.41
C TYR A 421 6.14 -30.52 29.22
N ILE A 422 6.04 -30.49 30.55
CA ILE A 422 7.08 -30.01 31.48
C ILE A 422 8.37 -30.82 31.27
N LEU A 423 8.25 -32.16 31.19
CA LEU A 423 9.35 -33.07 30.88
C LEU A 423 9.94 -32.80 29.49
N PHE A 424 9.13 -32.63 28.45
CA PHE A 424 9.61 -32.27 27.11
C PHE A 424 10.34 -30.90 27.09
N LEU A 425 9.80 -29.90 27.79
CA LEU A 425 10.40 -28.57 27.90
C LEU A 425 11.76 -28.63 28.62
N ARG A 426 11.86 -29.34 29.74
CA ARG A 426 13.12 -29.51 30.49
C ARG A 426 14.13 -30.37 29.71
N ASN A 427 13.76 -31.59 29.34
CA ASN A 427 14.70 -32.61 28.84
C ASN A 427 15.07 -32.41 27.37
N SER A 428 14.10 -32.05 26.51
CA SER A 428 14.30 -31.93 25.06
C SER A 428 14.53 -30.51 24.57
N MET A 429 13.85 -29.48 25.12
CA MET A 429 14.04 -28.09 24.69
C MET A 429 15.08 -27.30 25.52
N ASN A 430 15.50 -27.83 26.68
CA ASN A 430 16.25 -27.10 27.72
C ASN A 430 15.62 -25.72 28.04
N ARG A 431 14.29 -25.71 28.25
CA ARG A 431 13.47 -24.54 28.56
C ARG A 431 12.82 -24.66 29.94
N GLY A 432 13.67 -24.70 30.97
CA GLY A 432 13.25 -24.58 32.37
C GLY A 432 12.42 -23.32 32.62
N ASP A 433 12.65 -22.25 31.85
CA ASP A 433 11.92 -20.98 31.93
C ASP A 433 10.42 -21.09 31.59
N LEU A 434 10.05 -21.97 30.65
CA LEU A 434 8.65 -22.30 30.36
C LEU A 434 8.14 -23.43 31.26
N ALA A 435 8.98 -24.43 31.55
CA ALA A 435 8.59 -25.55 32.39
C ALA A 435 8.09 -25.08 33.76
N GLU A 436 8.74 -24.09 34.38
CA GLU A 436 8.30 -23.52 35.65
C GLU A 436 6.91 -22.85 35.59
N GLN A 437 6.55 -22.28 34.43
CA GLN A 437 5.22 -21.68 34.23
C GLN A 437 4.13 -22.74 34.15
N TYR A 438 4.42 -23.88 33.51
CA TYR A 438 3.51 -25.02 33.46
C TYR A 438 3.48 -25.81 34.78
N ILE A 439 4.55 -25.79 35.58
CA ILE A 439 4.54 -26.31 36.96
C ILE A 439 3.63 -25.46 37.84
N GLN A 440 3.69 -24.12 37.73
CA GLN A 440 2.76 -23.26 38.48
C GLN A 440 1.29 -23.54 38.08
N MET A 441 0.99 -23.76 36.78
CA MET A 441 -0.34 -24.20 36.34
C MET A 441 -0.72 -25.58 36.89
N LEU A 442 0.25 -26.49 37.03
CA LEU A 442 0.03 -27.83 37.57
C LEU A 442 -0.34 -27.77 39.06
N GLU A 443 0.38 -26.96 39.84
CA GLU A 443 0.11 -26.69 41.26
C GLU A 443 -1.27 -26.04 41.44
N GLU A 444 -1.59 -24.99 40.66
CA GLU A 444 -2.91 -24.33 40.67
C GLU A 444 -4.06 -25.29 40.25
N ASN A 445 -3.80 -26.26 39.37
CA ASN A 445 -4.74 -27.32 38.98
C ASN A 445 -4.84 -28.49 39.98
N GLU A 446 -4.03 -28.53 41.04
CA GLU A 446 -4.22 -29.43 42.18
C GLU A 446 -5.01 -28.72 43.29
N ASP A 447 -4.60 -27.51 43.70
CA ASP A 447 -5.28 -26.69 44.72
C ASP A 447 -6.78 -26.49 44.46
N THR A 448 -7.17 -26.28 43.19
CA THR A 448 -8.56 -26.02 42.78
C THR A 448 -9.50 -27.23 42.87
N LYS A 449 -8.98 -28.47 42.88
CA LYS A 449 -9.82 -29.68 42.92
C LYS A 449 -10.47 -29.93 44.28
N ASP A 450 -9.85 -29.43 45.35
CA ASP A 450 -10.38 -29.54 46.72
C ASP A 450 -11.47 -28.49 47.02
N GLU A 451 -11.69 -27.48 46.15
CA GLU A 451 -12.76 -26.47 46.31
C GLU A 451 -13.93 -26.63 45.29
N GLU A 452 -13.74 -27.27 44.13
CA GLU A 452 -14.74 -27.28 43.03
C GLU A 452 -15.83 -28.39 43.09
N GLU A 453 -15.94 -29.19 44.16
CA GLU A 453 -17.03 -30.18 44.32
C GLU A 453 -18.38 -29.54 44.77
N VAL A 454 -18.43 -28.22 44.94
CA VAL A 454 -19.63 -27.46 45.29
C VAL A 454 -19.88 -26.33 44.26
N ASP A 455 -21.16 -26.06 43.96
CA ASP A 455 -21.65 -24.95 43.12
C ASP A 455 -21.25 -24.94 41.62
N LYS A 456 -21.67 -25.99 40.89
CA LYS A 456 -21.78 -25.95 39.40
C LYS A 456 -23.22 -25.94 38.90
N THR A 457 -23.92 -24.82 39.10
CA THR A 457 -25.16 -24.51 38.34
C THR A 457 -25.24 -23.04 37.86
N ASN A 458 -25.81 -22.87 36.67
CA ASN A 458 -26.37 -21.61 36.12
C ASN A 458 -25.43 -20.41 35.83
N LYS A 459 -24.70 -20.44 34.70
CA LYS A 459 -24.45 -19.19 33.93
C LYS A 459 -24.10 -19.36 32.44
N TYR A 460 -25.11 -19.53 31.59
CA TYR A 460 -25.01 -19.33 30.13
C TYR A 460 -26.16 -18.47 29.61
N ALA A 461 -25.90 -17.19 29.32
CA ALA A 461 -26.81 -16.31 28.57
C ALA A 461 -26.14 -14.99 28.12
N SER A 462 -25.55 -14.96 26.92
CA SER A 462 -25.55 -13.78 26.02
C SER A 462 -24.80 -14.12 24.71
N GLY A 463 -25.56 -14.53 23.69
CA GLY A 463 -25.05 -14.58 22.31
C GLY A 463 -24.94 -13.17 21.70
N TYR A 464 -24.09 -13.02 20.69
CA TYR A 464 -24.03 -11.81 19.88
C TYR A 464 -23.68 -12.17 18.43
N GLU A 465 -24.68 -12.23 17.57
CA GLU A 465 -24.53 -12.56 16.15
C GLU A 465 -23.97 -11.36 15.36
N ARG A 466 -22.99 -11.59 14.47
CA ARG A 466 -22.77 -10.69 13.33
C ARG A 466 -21.88 -11.26 12.21
N SER A 467 -22.49 -11.67 11.10
CA SER A 467 -21.86 -11.56 9.77
C SER A 467 -22.85 -11.86 8.64
N GLU A 468 -23.10 -10.88 7.76
CA GLU A 468 -23.21 -11.15 6.31
C GLU A 468 -23.14 -9.87 5.46
N MET A 469 -23.19 -10.06 4.13
CA MET A 469 -23.10 -9.08 3.03
C MET A 469 -21.80 -8.30 2.83
N MET A 470 -21.02 -8.75 1.84
CA MET A 470 -20.12 -7.92 1.02
C MET A 470 -20.51 -8.03 -0.46
N SER A 471 -20.88 -6.91 -1.08
CA SER A 471 -20.82 -6.56 -2.53
C SER A 471 -21.73 -5.34 -2.76
N SER A 472 -21.52 -4.46 -3.74
CA SER A 472 -20.44 -4.28 -4.73
C SER A 472 -20.29 -2.77 -5.02
N MET A 473 -19.18 -2.33 -5.63
CA MET A 473 -19.19 -1.09 -6.45
C MET A 473 -17.93 -0.99 -7.31
N ASN A 474 -18.09 -0.60 -8.59
CA ASN A 474 -17.00 -0.46 -9.55
C ASN A 474 -17.43 0.42 -10.74
N SER A 475 -17.43 1.74 -10.58
CA SER A 475 -17.98 2.69 -11.58
C SER A 475 -17.17 3.99 -11.78
N ASP A 476 -16.70 4.62 -10.71
CA ASP A 476 -16.30 6.05 -10.79
C ASP A 476 -14.92 6.34 -11.43
N MET A 477 -14.16 5.32 -11.83
CA MET A 477 -12.97 5.51 -12.69
C MET A 477 -13.36 5.87 -14.14
N GLU A 478 -14.62 5.63 -14.54
CA GLU A 478 -15.08 5.81 -15.92
C GLU A 478 -15.31 7.30 -16.27
N SER A 479 -15.73 8.12 -15.30
CA SER A 479 -16.04 9.56 -15.46
C SER A 479 -14.82 10.48 -15.70
N ARG A 480 -13.60 9.98 -15.50
CA ARG A 480 -12.35 10.71 -15.81
C ARG A 480 -11.71 10.24 -17.10
N LYS A 481 -11.81 8.94 -17.43
CA LYS A 481 -11.37 8.41 -18.74
C LYS A 481 -12.21 8.97 -19.88
N SER A 482 -13.52 9.13 -19.68
CA SER A 482 -14.39 9.80 -20.64
C SER A 482 -13.91 11.21 -20.99
N LYS A 483 -13.37 12.00 -20.06
CA LYS A 483 -12.88 13.36 -20.36
C LYS A 483 -11.70 13.39 -21.35
N LEU A 484 -10.72 12.48 -21.20
CA LEU A 484 -9.56 12.42 -22.10
C LEU A 484 -9.95 11.89 -23.49
N LEU A 485 -10.89 10.92 -23.55
CA LEU A 485 -11.41 10.40 -24.82
C LEU A 485 -12.37 11.37 -25.52
N ASN A 486 -13.16 12.14 -24.75
CA ASN A 486 -13.95 13.25 -25.28
C ASN A 486 -13.04 14.30 -25.93
N PHE A 487 -11.85 14.59 -25.38
CA PHE A 487 -10.89 15.48 -26.05
C PHE A 487 -10.50 14.99 -27.45
N PHE A 488 -10.10 13.72 -27.60
CA PHE A 488 -9.73 13.18 -28.92
C PHE A 488 -10.91 13.16 -29.90
N PHE A 489 -12.10 12.78 -29.43
CA PHE A 489 -13.33 12.80 -30.24
C PHE A 489 -13.70 14.22 -30.71
N VAL A 490 -13.67 15.20 -29.81
CA VAL A 490 -14.00 16.60 -30.09
C VAL A 490 -12.94 17.28 -30.99
N ALA A 491 -11.67 16.93 -30.83
CA ALA A 491 -10.61 17.35 -31.73
C ALA A 491 -10.84 16.80 -33.16
N ALA A 492 -11.11 15.50 -33.27
CA ALA A 492 -11.30 14.80 -34.55
C ALA A 492 -12.56 15.26 -35.33
N GLN A 493 -13.64 15.66 -34.64
CA GLN A 493 -14.84 16.19 -35.29
C GLN A 493 -14.67 17.62 -35.86
N SER A 494 -13.68 18.37 -35.38
CA SER A 494 -13.55 19.80 -35.70
C SER A 494 -13.34 20.17 -37.18
N PRO A 495 -12.61 19.40 -38.01
CA PRO A 495 -12.49 19.68 -39.44
C PRO A 495 -13.83 19.53 -40.18
N VAL A 496 -14.65 18.56 -39.78
CA VAL A 496 -15.98 18.30 -40.36
C VAL A 496 -16.92 19.46 -40.05
N ILE A 497 -17.01 19.84 -38.76
CA ILE A 497 -17.81 20.96 -38.27
C ILE A 497 -17.50 22.26 -39.02
N VAL A 498 -16.21 22.60 -39.20
CA VAL A 498 -15.84 23.81 -39.97
C VAL A 498 -16.05 23.64 -41.46
N SER A 499 -15.80 22.47 -42.06
CA SER A 499 -16.06 22.27 -43.49
C SER A 499 -17.54 22.47 -43.83
N GLN A 500 -18.44 22.03 -42.94
CA GLN A 500 -19.88 22.29 -43.01
C GLN A 500 -20.21 23.78 -42.84
N ILE A 501 -19.70 24.47 -41.80
CA ILE A 501 -19.89 25.93 -41.60
C ILE A 501 -19.44 26.72 -42.85
N LYS A 502 -18.24 26.40 -43.35
CA LYS A 502 -17.61 26.98 -44.56
C LYS A 502 -18.48 26.81 -45.80
N SER A 503 -19.03 25.61 -46.01
CA SER A 503 -19.90 25.30 -47.15
C SER A 503 -21.24 26.03 -47.05
N ALA A 504 -21.91 25.93 -45.91
CA ALA A 504 -23.21 26.54 -45.66
C ALA A 504 -23.15 28.08 -45.76
N ILE A 505 -22.12 28.73 -45.22
CA ILE A 505 -21.92 30.18 -45.37
C ILE A 505 -21.74 30.60 -46.83
N ARG A 506 -21.01 29.81 -47.63
CA ARG A 506 -20.86 30.09 -49.07
C ARG A 506 -22.22 30.05 -49.78
N LEU A 507 -23.05 29.05 -49.50
CA LEU A 507 -24.39 28.93 -50.10
C LEU A 507 -25.33 30.06 -49.64
N LEU A 508 -25.37 30.36 -48.34
CA LEU A 508 -26.13 31.50 -47.78
C LEU A 508 -25.70 32.83 -48.40
N SER A 509 -24.41 33.02 -48.69
CA SER A 509 -23.90 34.23 -49.34
C SER A 509 -24.32 34.39 -50.80
N LEU A 510 -24.47 33.29 -51.54
CA LEU A 510 -24.98 33.30 -52.92
C LEU A 510 -26.50 33.55 -52.96
N MET A 511 -27.25 32.98 -52.02
CA MET A 511 -28.68 33.26 -51.85
C MET A 511 -28.92 34.74 -51.55
N ALA A 512 -28.15 35.30 -50.62
CA ALA A 512 -28.15 36.73 -50.30
C ALA A 512 -27.81 37.60 -51.52
N ALA A 513 -26.73 37.28 -52.24
CA ALA A 513 -26.33 38.00 -53.46
C ALA A 513 -27.40 37.98 -54.56
N SER A 514 -28.17 36.90 -54.66
CA SER A 514 -29.32 36.76 -55.56
C SER A 514 -30.55 37.57 -55.10
N GLY A 515 -30.50 38.18 -53.91
CA GLY A 515 -31.61 38.88 -53.27
C GLY A 515 -32.63 37.99 -52.55
N ILE A 516 -32.35 36.70 -52.41
CA ILE A 516 -33.22 35.76 -51.69
C ILE A 516 -32.83 35.75 -50.21
N ASN A 517 -33.82 35.88 -49.32
CA ASN A 517 -33.57 35.83 -47.87
C ASN A 517 -32.96 34.47 -47.44
N PRO A 518 -31.69 34.43 -46.95
CA PRO A 518 -31.02 33.17 -46.63
C PRO A 518 -31.59 32.46 -45.39
N SER A 519 -32.30 33.17 -44.50
CA SER A 519 -32.85 32.57 -43.28
C SER A 519 -33.99 31.58 -43.52
N LEU A 520 -34.51 31.53 -44.75
CA LEU A 520 -35.49 30.55 -45.23
C LEU A 520 -34.89 29.17 -45.58
N PHE A 521 -33.56 29.03 -45.62
CA PHE A 521 -32.88 27.81 -46.08
C PHE A 521 -32.25 26.99 -44.94
N PRO A 522 -32.24 25.64 -45.03
CA PRO A 522 -31.76 24.75 -43.97
C PRO A 522 -30.29 24.97 -43.59
N PHE A 523 -29.48 25.52 -44.51
CA PHE A 523 -28.09 25.92 -44.26
C PHE A 523 -27.95 26.88 -43.07
N THR A 524 -28.96 27.72 -42.79
CA THR A 524 -29.00 28.58 -41.59
C THR A 524 -29.05 27.75 -40.30
N GLY A 525 -29.80 26.64 -40.30
CA GLY A 525 -29.83 25.68 -39.19
C GLY A 525 -28.50 24.93 -39.06
N THR A 526 -27.91 24.50 -40.17
CA THR A 526 -26.58 23.83 -40.19
C THR A 526 -25.49 24.70 -39.55
N VAL A 527 -25.42 25.99 -39.90
CA VAL A 527 -24.43 26.89 -39.28
C VAL A 527 -24.72 27.07 -37.79
N LYS A 528 -25.98 27.29 -37.38
CA LYS A 528 -26.33 27.47 -35.96
C LYS A 528 -25.93 26.27 -35.09
N LYS A 529 -26.36 25.05 -35.47
CA LYS A 529 -26.05 23.79 -34.75
C LYS A 529 -24.54 23.55 -34.62
N ASN A 530 -23.78 23.93 -35.64
CA ASN A 530 -22.33 23.78 -35.63
C ASN A 530 -21.61 24.89 -34.84
N LEU A 531 -22.21 26.08 -34.67
CA LEU A 531 -21.69 27.11 -33.77
C LEU A 531 -22.00 26.80 -32.30
N GLU A 532 -23.20 26.28 -32.02
CA GLU A 532 -23.62 25.74 -30.73
C GLU A 532 -22.67 24.62 -30.27
N TYR A 533 -22.37 23.63 -31.13
CA TYR A 533 -21.33 22.63 -30.86
C TYR A 533 -19.95 23.26 -30.59
N LEU A 534 -19.56 24.28 -31.36
CA LEU A 534 -18.26 24.92 -31.15
C LEU A 534 -18.16 25.62 -29.79
N ASP A 535 -19.24 26.25 -29.32
CA ASP A 535 -19.29 27.00 -28.06
C ASP A 535 -19.45 26.08 -26.83
N GLU A 536 -20.39 25.15 -26.87
CA GLU A 536 -20.73 24.30 -25.71
C GLU A 536 -19.80 23.08 -25.55
N VAL A 537 -19.30 22.52 -26.65
CA VAL A 537 -18.53 21.27 -26.65
C VAL A 537 -17.06 21.51 -27.00
N TYR A 538 -16.78 22.21 -28.11
CA TYR A 538 -15.43 22.31 -28.63
C TYR A 538 -14.52 23.21 -27.79
N PHE A 539 -14.80 24.51 -27.68
CA PHE A 539 -13.90 25.43 -26.98
C PHE A 539 -13.63 25.07 -25.50
N PRO A 540 -14.62 24.62 -24.70
CA PRO A 540 -14.39 24.22 -23.30
C PRO A 540 -13.46 23.01 -23.14
N VAL A 541 -13.45 22.09 -24.11
CA VAL A 541 -12.62 20.88 -24.10
C VAL A 541 -11.23 21.14 -24.69
N ILE A 542 -11.14 22.01 -25.69
CA ILE A 542 -9.94 22.20 -26.53
C ILE A 542 -8.98 23.27 -25.99
N TYR A 543 -9.52 24.28 -25.29
CA TYR A 543 -8.74 25.37 -24.72
C TYR A 543 -7.61 24.92 -23.77
N THR A 544 -7.79 23.78 -23.07
CA THR A 544 -6.79 23.24 -22.15
C THR A 544 -5.63 22.50 -22.83
N PHE A 545 -5.71 22.20 -24.13
CA PHE A 545 -4.71 21.39 -24.84
C PHE A 545 -4.03 22.11 -26.01
N HIS A 546 -4.72 23.01 -26.72
CA HIS A 546 -4.14 23.66 -27.90
C HIS A 546 -3.38 24.95 -27.56
N SER A 547 -2.12 25.02 -28.01
CA SER A 547 -1.29 26.20 -27.84
C SER A 547 -1.91 27.46 -28.46
N THR A 548 -1.75 28.58 -27.77
CA THR A 548 -2.09 29.90 -28.30
C THR A 548 -0.96 30.48 -29.16
N GLN A 549 0.21 29.82 -29.22
CA GLN A 549 1.31 30.16 -30.12
C GLN A 549 1.02 29.67 -31.54
N SER A 550 1.54 30.38 -32.53
CA SER A 550 1.40 30.01 -33.94
C SER A 550 2.37 28.89 -34.34
N LYS A 551 1.93 28.03 -35.26
CA LYS A 551 2.75 27.02 -35.97
C LYS A 551 2.98 27.41 -37.46
N GLY A 552 2.72 28.66 -37.86
CA GLY A 552 2.84 29.11 -39.26
C GLY A 552 1.55 28.98 -40.10
N PHE A 553 0.37 28.95 -39.48
CA PHE A 553 -0.89 28.79 -40.20
C PHE A 553 -1.44 30.13 -40.69
N TYR A 554 -1.21 30.42 -41.98
CA TYR A 554 -1.56 31.70 -42.58
C TYR A 554 -3.04 31.81 -42.96
N THR A 555 -3.78 32.67 -42.25
CA THR A 555 -5.17 33.01 -42.58
C THR A 555 -5.24 34.31 -43.38
N ILE A 556 -6.05 34.35 -44.44
CA ILE A 556 -6.34 35.55 -45.23
C ILE A 556 -7.43 36.35 -44.52
N ASN A 557 -7.19 37.63 -44.21
CA ASN A 557 -8.13 38.46 -43.45
C ASN A 557 -8.44 39.78 -44.16
N PRO A 558 -9.60 39.91 -44.82
CA PRO A 558 -10.00 41.13 -45.48
C PRO A 558 -10.08 42.31 -44.50
N ILE A 559 -9.40 43.41 -44.84
CA ILE A 559 -9.46 44.66 -44.08
C ILE A 559 -10.67 45.48 -44.55
N TYR A 560 -10.88 45.52 -45.86
CA TYR A 560 -11.89 46.35 -46.54
C TYR A 560 -12.51 45.57 -47.72
N ASN A 561 -13.66 46.03 -48.21
CA ASN A 561 -14.34 45.44 -49.35
C ASN A 561 -13.45 45.58 -50.60
N GLY A 562 -13.12 44.47 -51.27
CA GLY A 562 -12.23 44.44 -52.45
C GLY A 562 -10.73 44.63 -52.18
N VAL A 563 -10.30 45.76 -51.61
CA VAL A 563 -8.95 46.31 -51.89
C VAL A 563 -7.76 45.60 -51.20
N ILE A 564 -7.82 45.27 -49.90
CA ILE A 564 -6.64 44.76 -49.15
C ILE A 564 -6.99 43.57 -48.24
N ASP A 565 -6.24 42.48 -48.38
CA ASP A 565 -6.21 41.32 -47.49
C ASP A 565 -4.97 41.35 -46.58
N ASN A 566 -5.16 41.00 -45.31
CA ASN A 566 -4.09 40.88 -44.32
C ASN A 566 -3.82 39.38 -44.03
N ILE A 567 -2.70 38.86 -44.52
CA ILE A 567 -2.27 37.50 -44.22
C ILE A 567 -1.74 37.47 -42.78
N LYS A 568 -2.38 36.69 -41.91
CA LYS A 568 -1.99 36.54 -40.50
C LYS A 568 -1.74 35.09 -40.16
N ASP A 569 -0.52 34.78 -39.73
CA ASP A 569 -0.23 33.58 -38.97
C ASP A 569 -1.08 33.57 -37.68
N GLN A 570 -1.80 32.48 -37.43
CA GLN A 570 -2.61 32.28 -36.23
C GLN A 570 -2.50 30.85 -35.70
N SER A 571 -2.57 30.67 -34.38
CA SER A 571 -2.73 29.33 -33.81
C SER A 571 -4.08 28.72 -34.19
N PHE A 572 -4.14 27.39 -34.24
CA PHE A 572 -5.36 26.63 -34.56
C PHE A 572 -6.58 27.11 -33.74
N TYR A 573 -6.43 27.22 -32.42
CA TYR A 573 -7.48 27.75 -31.53
C TYR A 573 -7.91 29.18 -31.89
N LYS A 574 -6.95 30.06 -32.23
CA LYS A 574 -7.24 31.45 -32.64
C LYS A 574 -7.95 31.52 -33.99
N ALA A 575 -7.70 30.59 -34.91
CA ALA A 575 -8.43 30.46 -36.16
C ALA A 575 -9.86 29.93 -35.92
N MET A 576 -10.02 28.88 -35.10
CA MET A 576 -11.33 28.31 -34.75
C MET A 576 -12.25 29.33 -34.06
N MET A 577 -11.75 30.05 -33.04
CA MET A 577 -12.47 31.15 -32.39
C MET A 577 -12.88 32.26 -33.36
N LYS A 578 -12.11 32.47 -34.43
CA LYS A 578 -12.39 33.49 -35.45
C LYS A 578 -13.40 32.99 -36.48
N ILE A 579 -13.33 31.73 -36.89
CA ILE A 579 -14.34 31.05 -37.70
C ILE A 579 -15.70 31.15 -37.01
N TYR A 580 -15.78 30.75 -35.73
CA TYR A 580 -17.00 30.88 -34.92
C TYR A 580 -17.52 32.33 -34.90
N ARG A 581 -16.68 33.31 -34.50
CA ARG A 581 -17.09 34.73 -34.43
C ARG A 581 -17.54 35.30 -35.78
N LYS A 582 -16.88 34.90 -36.88
CA LYS A 582 -17.21 35.38 -38.23
C LYS A 582 -18.50 34.76 -38.73
N ALA A 583 -18.72 33.47 -38.48
CA ALA A 583 -19.95 32.78 -38.79
C ALA A 583 -21.14 33.32 -38.00
N GLN A 584 -20.97 33.57 -36.70
CA GLN A 584 -22.02 34.15 -35.85
C GLN A 584 -22.48 35.52 -36.38
N ILE A 585 -21.54 36.42 -36.70
CA ILE A 585 -21.84 37.74 -37.30
C ILE A 585 -22.62 37.63 -38.63
N ILE A 586 -22.37 36.57 -39.41
CA ILE A 586 -23.11 36.29 -40.65
C ILE A 586 -24.53 35.81 -40.32
N VAL A 587 -24.68 34.85 -39.39
CA VAL A 587 -25.97 34.33 -38.93
C VAL A 587 -26.87 35.42 -38.34
N ASP A 588 -26.32 36.28 -37.48
CA ASP A 588 -27.00 37.44 -36.89
C ASP A 588 -27.34 38.53 -37.95
N GLY A 589 -26.69 38.45 -39.11
CA GLY A 589 -26.90 39.34 -40.26
C GLY A 589 -28.01 38.91 -41.21
N LEU A 590 -28.41 37.62 -41.23
CA LEU A 590 -29.20 37.03 -42.32
C LEU A 590 -30.59 37.68 -42.54
N ASN A 591 -31.18 38.28 -41.50
CA ASN A 591 -32.49 38.93 -41.60
C ASN A 591 -32.42 40.40 -42.07
N ARG A 592 -31.24 40.93 -42.40
CA ARG A 592 -31.07 42.33 -42.82
C ARG A 592 -31.24 42.45 -44.33
N THR A 593 -32.19 43.26 -44.79
CA THR A 593 -32.39 43.55 -46.23
C THR A 593 -31.14 44.08 -46.93
N SER A 594 -30.21 44.71 -46.20
CA SER A 594 -28.93 45.22 -46.71
C SER A 594 -27.92 44.13 -47.13
N ILE A 595 -28.22 42.83 -46.99
CA ILE A 595 -27.40 41.74 -47.54
C ILE A 595 -27.92 41.24 -48.89
N LEU A 596 -29.11 41.68 -49.31
CA LEU A 596 -29.85 41.14 -50.46
C LEU A 596 -29.35 41.73 -51.79
N THR A 597 -28.03 41.91 -51.93
CA THR A 597 -27.38 42.52 -53.10
C THR A 597 -26.03 41.85 -53.40
N PRO A 598 -25.54 41.84 -54.67
CA PRO A 598 -24.28 41.20 -55.04
C PRO A 598 -23.04 41.68 -54.26
N GLU A 599 -23.03 42.94 -53.80
CA GLU A 599 -21.94 43.51 -52.99
C GLU A 599 -21.68 42.74 -51.68
N TYR A 600 -22.66 41.98 -51.19
CA TYR A 600 -22.51 41.14 -50.00
C TYR A 600 -21.40 40.07 -50.17
N LEU A 601 -21.12 39.62 -51.40
CA LEU A 601 -19.99 38.70 -51.68
C LEU A 601 -18.62 39.35 -51.39
N HIS A 602 -18.54 40.68 -51.40
CA HIS A 602 -17.33 41.44 -51.07
C HIS A 602 -17.25 41.85 -49.58
N GLU A 603 -18.26 41.52 -48.76
CA GLU A 603 -18.28 41.79 -47.33
C GLU A 603 -17.14 41.02 -46.61
N LYS A 604 -16.45 41.68 -45.68
CA LYS A 604 -15.19 41.20 -45.07
C LYS A 604 -15.29 39.86 -44.33
N ASN A 605 -16.47 39.45 -43.87
CA ASN A 605 -16.70 38.16 -43.21
C ASN A 605 -16.99 37.06 -44.26
N ILE A 606 -17.81 37.36 -45.27
CA ILE A 606 -18.05 36.46 -46.42
C ILE A 606 -16.74 36.17 -47.16
N ARG A 607 -16.00 37.23 -47.51
CA ARG A 607 -14.68 37.12 -48.16
C ARG A 607 -13.65 36.39 -47.29
N PHE A 608 -13.72 36.44 -45.96
CA PHE A 608 -12.87 35.63 -45.08
C PHE A 608 -13.11 34.13 -45.31
N PHE A 609 -14.36 33.67 -45.36
CA PHE A 609 -14.65 32.27 -45.69
C PHE A 609 -14.26 31.92 -47.13
N ALA A 610 -14.63 32.76 -48.11
CA ALA A 610 -14.35 32.50 -49.52
C ALA A 610 -12.84 32.42 -49.83
N SER A 611 -12.02 33.23 -49.16
CA SER A 611 -10.56 33.26 -49.40
C SER A 611 -9.83 32.09 -48.74
N ASN A 612 -10.12 31.79 -47.47
CA ASN A 612 -9.47 30.70 -46.75
C ASN A 612 -9.95 29.30 -47.20
N SER A 613 -11.12 29.22 -47.85
CA SER A 613 -11.62 27.99 -48.49
C SER A 613 -10.70 27.47 -49.61
N LYS A 614 -9.81 28.30 -50.18
CA LYS A 614 -8.92 27.95 -51.29
C LYS A 614 -7.69 27.11 -50.89
N GLY A 615 -7.69 26.52 -49.69
CA GLY A 615 -6.63 25.63 -49.21
C GLY A 615 -6.18 25.91 -47.77
N GLN A 616 -6.18 27.18 -47.35
CA GLN A 616 -5.65 27.61 -46.04
C GLN A 616 -6.34 26.93 -44.85
N PHE A 617 -7.67 26.75 -44.92
CA PHE A 617 -8.39 25.96 -43.91
C PHE A 617 -8.04 24.47 -43.97
N GLY A 618 -7.83 23.89 -45.17
CA GLY A 618 -7.52 22.46 -45.32
C GLY A 618 -6.19 22.09 -44.67
N GLN A 619 -5.13 22.84 -44.99
CA GLN A 619 -3.81 22.68 -44.35
C GLN A 619 -3.91 22.83 -42.82
N LEU A 620 -4.56 23.89 -42.35
CA LEU A 620 -4.78 24.16 -40.92
C LEU A 620 -5.50 23.02 -40.17
N PHE A 621 -6.31 22.18 -40.86
CA PHE A 621 -6.90 21.00 -40.25
C PHE A 621 -5.98 19.77 -40.27
N MET A 622 -5.30 19.50 -41.39
CA MET A 622 -4.36 18.36 -41.47
C MET A 622 -3.23 18.52 -40.43
N ASP A 623 -2.61 19.71 -40.38
CA ASP A 623 -1.55 20.04 -39.43
C ASP A 623 -2.02 19.97 -37.95
N SER A 624 -3.34 20.07 -37.70
CA SER A 624 -3.94 19.91 -36.36
C SER A 624 -4.14 18.44 -35.95
N LEU A 625 -4.45 17.56 -36.92
CA LEU A 625 -4.51 16.12 -36.72
C LEU A 625 -3.10 15.58 -36.51
N ASP A 626 -2.13 16.02 -37.31
CA ASP A 626 -0.72 15.67 -37.14
C ASP A 626 -0.18 16.15 -35.80
N THR A 627 -0.47 17.40 -35.38
CA THR A 627 -0.13 17.89 -34.02
C THR A 627 -0.75 17.02 -32.91
N THR A 628 -1.96 16.49 -33.13
CA THR A 628 -2.62 15.61 -32.14
C THR A 628 -1.95 14.24 -32.10
N ASN A 629 -1.56 13.70 -33.26
CA ASN A 629 -0.80 12.46 -33.40
C ASN A 629 0.62 12.58 -32.79
N GLU A 630 1.33 13.69 -33.03
CA GLU A 630 2.60 14.04 -32.37
C GLU A 630 2.46 13.97 -30.85
N ASN A 631 1.46 14.67 -30.28
CA ASN A 631 1.22 14.71 -28.83
C ASN A 631 0.91 13.33 -28.22
N ILE A 632 0.11 12.51 -28.92
CA ILE A 632 -0.15 11.11 -28.52
C ILE A 632 1.15 10.31 -28.56
N SER A 633 1.89 10.39 -29.67
CA SER A 633 3.15 9.66 -29.87
C SER A 633 4.19 10.00 -28.80
N ASP A 634 4.33 11.28 -28.44
CA ASP A 634 5.28 11.73 -27.43
C ASP A 634 4.85 11.38 -26.01
N THR A 635 3.54 11.39 -25.71
CA THR A 635 3.01 10.91 -24.42
C THR A 635 3.25 9.39 -24.26
N VAL A 636 3.06 8.61 -25.33
CA VAL A 636 3.39 7.18 -25.34
C VAL A 636 4.90 6.96 -25.14
N LYS A 637 5.77 7.66 -25.88
CA LYS A 637 7.25 7.59 -25.70
C LYS A 637 7.68 7.98 -24.28
N GLN A 638 7.04 8.97 -23.66
CA GLN A 638 7.34 9.37 -22.28
C GLN A 638 6.94 8.29 -21.27
N HIS A 639 5.80 7.62 -21.46
CA HIS A 639 5.42 6.46 -20.63
C HIS A 639 6.32 5.24 -20.88
N GLU A 640 6.72 4.96 -22.13
CA GLU A 640 7.71 3.94 -22.49
C GLU A 640 9.06 4.19 -21.80
N LEU A 641 9.58 5.42 -21.86
CA LEU A 641 10.83 5.81 -21.20
C LEU A 641 10.72 5.71 -19.67
N MET A 642 9.63 6.23 -19.09
CA MET A 642 9.38 6.13 -17.65
C MET A 642 9.34 4.68 -17.17
N PHE A 643 8.73 3.78 -17.95
CA PHE A 643 8.75 2.34 -17.69
C PHE A 643 10.18 1.78 -17.70
N TYR A 644 10.99 2.04 -18.74
CA TYR A 644 12.36 1.53 -18.78
C TYR A 644 13.24 2.06 -17.62
N VAL A 645 12.97 3.27 -17.12
CA VAL A 645 13.63 3.82 -15.92
C VAL A 645 13.18 3.06 -14.66
N ILE A 646 11.88 2.86 -14.45
CA ILE A 646 11.34 2.09 -13.31
C ILE A 646 11.89 0.65 -13.32
N MET A 647 11.92 0.02 -14.49
CA MET A 647 12.53 -1.29 -14.72
C MET A 647 13.99 -1.36 -14.27
N GLY A 648 14.81 -0.39 -14.71
CA GLY A 648 16.22 -0.31 -14.32
C GLY A 648 16.39 -0.17 -12.81
N ILE A 649 15.58 0.69 -12.17
CA ILE A 649 15.58 0.89 -10.71
C ILE A 649 15.22 -0.41 -9.98
N VAL A 650 14.15 -1.11 -10.39
CA VAL A 650 13.74 -2.39 -9.79
C VAL A 650 14.82 -3.46 -9.95
N ALA A 651 15.41 -3.59 -11.14
CA ALA A 651 16.49 -4.55 -11.40
C ALA A 651 17.72 -4.26 -10.52
N ILE A 652 18.17 -3.01 -10.46
CA ILE A 652 19.29 -2.57 -9.61
C ILE A 652 18.99 -2.82 -8.14
N PHE A 653 17.79 -2.49 -7.65
CA PHE A 653 17.39 -2.71 -6.26
C PHE A 653 17.35 -4.20 -5.88
N MET A 654 16.80 -5.06 -6.75
CA MET A 654 16.78 -6.50 -6.52
C MET A 654 18.21 -7.07 -6.51
N THR A 655 19.07 -6.66 -7.47
CA THR A 655 20.49 -7.04 -7.49
C THR A 655 21.24 -6.57 -6.25
N PHE A 656 21.04 -5.32 -5.81
CA PHE A 656 21.62 -4.79 -4.57
C PHE A 656 21.19 -5.62 -3.36
N THR A 657 19.89 -5.89 -3.23
CA THR A 657 19.32 -6.64 -2.11
C THR A 657 19.94 -8.04 -2.02
N ILE A 658 19.99 -8.78 -3.14
CA ILE A 658 20.64 -10.11 -3.22
C ILE A 658 22.12 -10.04 -2.81
N LEU A 659 22.90 -9.12 -3.39
CA LEU A 659 24.36 -9.10 -3.27
C LEU A 659 24.87 -8.45 -1.97
N LYS A 660 24.13 -7.51 -1.38
CA LYS A 660 24.56 -6.72 -0.22
C LYS A 660 23.81 -7.06 1.07
N ILE A 661 22.58 -7.57 1.00
CA ILE A 661 21.79 -7.94 2.18
C ILE A 661 21.76 -9.46 2.33
N ILE A 662 21.13 -10.18 1.39
CA ILE A 662 20.86 -11.61 1.56
C ILE A 662 22.12 -12.47 1.55
N LYS A 663 22.99 -12.31 0.55
CA LYS A 663 24.23 -13.12 0.49
C LYS A 663 25.10 -12.91 1.73
N PRO A 664 25.47 -11.67 2.13
CA PRO A 664 26.30 -11.45 3.33
C PRO A 664 25.62 -11.89 4.64
N TYR A 665 24.30 -11.75 4.77
CA TYR A 665 23.58 -12.23 5.96
C TYR A 665 23.57 -13.77 6.03
N THR A 666 23.29 -14.44 4.92
CA THR A 666 23.30 -15.92 4.84
C THR A 666 24.70 -16.47 5.08
N ASP A 667 25.74 -15.81 4.55
CA ASP A 667 27.14 -16.19 4.76
C ASP A 667 27.58 -15.97 6.22
N LYS A 668 27.19 -14.84 6.85
CA LYS A 668 27.43 -14.60 8.28
C LYS A 668 26.70 -15.58 9.19
N SER A 669 25.43 -15.87 8.94
CA SER A 669 24.63 -16.81 9.73
C SER A 669 25.19 -18.24 9.63
N TYR A 670 25.58 -18.68 8.42
CA TYR A 670 26.27 -19.95 8.23
C TYR A 670 27.60 -20.01 8.99
N ASN A 671 28.43 -18.95 8.89
CA ASN A 671 29.71 -18.89 9.62
C ASN A 671 29.52 -18.90 11.13
N PHE A 672 28.54 -18.16 11.68
CA PHE A 672 28.24 -18.13 13.10
C PHE A 672 27.81 -19.51 13.64
N VAL A 673 26.93 -20.23 12.93
CA VAL A 673 26.56 -21.60 13.30
C VAL A 673 27.75 -22.56 13.20
N LYS A 674 28.59 -22.41 12.17
CA LYS A 674 29.83 -23.18 12.00
C LYS A 674 30.83 -22.90 13.13
N GLU A 675 30.97 -21.65 13.55
CA GLU A 675 31.82 -21.22 14.67
C GLU A 675 31.31 -21.80 15.98
N ILE A 676 30.00 -21.71 16.28
CA ILE A 676 29.41 -22.35 17.47
C ILE A 676 29.73 -23.84 17.49
N ILE A 677 29.46 -24.57 16.40
CA ILE A 677 29.75 -26.01 16.31
C ILE A 677 31.25 -26.28 16.50
N SER A 678 32.14 -25.40 16.00
CA SER A 678 33.60 -25.54 16.19
C SER A 678 34.05 -25.37 17.65
N ILE A 679 33.26 -24.73 18.52
CA ILE A 679 33.53 -24.67 19.97
C ILE A 679 33.43 -26.05 20.61
N TYR A 680 32.49 -26.89 20.17
CA TYR A 680 32.25 -28.21 20.75
C TYR A 680 33.45 -29.15 20.56
N LYS A 681 34.28 -28.95 19.51
CA LYS A 681 35.58 -29.62 19.36
C LYS A 681 36.56 -29.34 20.52
N THR A 682 36.34 -28.28 21.31
CA THR A 682 37.16 -27.87 22.46
C THR A 682 36.60 -28.31 23.82
N LEU A 683 35.55 -29.14 23.83
CA LEU A 683 35.00 -29.79 25.01
C LEU A 683 35.59 -31.21 25.17
N PRO A 684 35.76 -31.73 26.40
CA PRO A 684 36.26 -33.09 26.61
C PRO A 684 35.32 -34.15 26.01
N SER A 685 35.88 -35.16 25.32
CA SER A 685 35.10 -36.26 24.73
C SER A 685 34.21 -37.00 25.74
N LYS A 686 34.61 -37.03 27.02
CA LYS A 686 33.82 -37.58 28.13
C LYS A 686 32.46 -36.88 28.27
N TYR A 687 32.39 -35.55 28.17
CA TYR A 687 31.14 -34.79 28.33
C TYR A 687 30.06 -35.24 27.33
N PHE A 688 30.45 -35.45 26.07
CA PHE A 688 29.53 -35.97 25.05
C PHE A 688 29.09 -37.42 25.30
N ASN A 689 29.94 -38.24 25.93
CA ASN A 689 29.57 -39.59 26.32
C ASN A 689 28.59 -39.56 27.49
N ASP A 690 28.91 -38.80 28.54
CA ASP A 690 28.07 -38.64 29.74
C ASP A 690 26.66 -38.16 29.32
N GLN A 691 26.55 -37.06 28.56
CA GLN A 691 25.25 -36.55 28.08
C GLN A 691 24.57 -37.50 27.05
N SER A 692 25.33 -38.23 26.24
CA SER A 692 24.76 -39.25 25.33
C SER A 692 24.22 -40.48 26.08
N ASN A 693 24.60 -40.66 27.35
CA ASN A 693 24.04 -41.68 28.24
C ASN A 693 22.84 -41.10 28.99
N ASP A 694 22.94 -39.89 29.55
CA ASP A 694 21.79 -39.20 30.19
C ASP A 694 20.55 -39.18 29.27
N TYR A 695 20.73 -38.87 27.97
CA TYR A 695 19.64 -38.93 26.98
C TYR A 695 19.19 -40.36 26.61
N MET A 696 20.03 -41.38 26.77
CA MET A 696 19.62 -42.78 26.59
C MET A 696 18.76 -43.26 27.75
N ASP A 697 19.17 -42.91 28.98
CA ASP A 697 18.48 -43.31 30.20
C ASP A 697 17.10 -42.63 30.26
N GLN A 698 17.00 -41.36 29.86
CA GLN A 698 15.71 -40.65 29.67
C GLN A 698 14.83 -41.25 28.56
N ILE A 699 15.43 -41.82 27.49
CA ILE A 699 14.64 -42.55 26.47
C ILE A 699 14.08 -43.83 27.07
N GLN A 700 14.89 -44.58 27.83
CA GLN A 700 14.46 -45.81 28.47
C GLN A 700 13.33 -45.53 29.49
N GLU A 701 13.50 -44.52 30.35
CA GLU A 701 12.47 -44.05 31.29
C GLU A 701 11.15 -43.67 30.57
N MET A 702 11.22 -42.91 29.46
CA MET A 702 10.05 -42.54 28.67
C MET A 702 9.37 -43.73 27.98
N CYS A 703 10.12 -44.76 27.57
CA CYS A 703 9.54 -45.99 27.02
C CYS A 703 8.89 -46.85 28.10
N GLU A 704 9.56 -47.04 29.25
CA GLU A 704 9.10 -47.88 30.36
C GLU A 704 7.87 -47.30 31.08
N ASN A 705 7.82 -45.98 31.28
CA ASN A 705 6.71 -45.33 32.00
C ASN A 705 5.41 -45.22 31.19
N TYR A 706 5.46 -45.26 29.85
CA TYR A 706 4.31 -44.96 28.99
C TYR A 706 3.93 -46.06 27.99
N ASP A 707 4.66 -47.18 27.95
CA ASP A 707 4.45 -48.32 27.04
C ASP A 707 4.47 -47.93 25.55
N VAL A 708 5.47 -47.12 25.16
CA VAL A 708 5.65 -46.62 23.79
C VAL A 708 6.95 -47.16 23.18
N GLU A 709 6.84 -48.01 22.16
CA GLU A 709 8.01 -48.47 21.39
C GLU A 709 8.67 -47.33 20.58
N ASP A 710 10.00 -47.34 20.46
CA ASP A 710 10.70 -46.56 19.44
C ASP A 710 10.49 -47.18 18.04
N GLU A 711 9.30 -46.93 17.48
CA GLU A 711 8.91 -47.25 16.10
C GLU A 711 9.93 -46.73 15.06
N GLY A 712 10.80 -45.79 15.45
CA GLY A 712 11.82 -45.25 14.57
C GLY A 712 11.25 -44.41 13.44
N LEU A 713 10.11 -43.74 13.67
CA LEU A 713 9.41 -42.87 12.71
C LEU A 713 10.35 -42.03 11.83
N PHE A 714 11.39 -41.43 12.44
CA PHE A 714 12.35 -40.56 11.76
C PHE A 714 13.58 -41.28 11.16
N LYS A 715 13.78 -42.59 11.42
CA LYS A 715 14.86 -43.42 10.82
C LYS A 715 14.72 -43.51 9.28
N LYS A 716 13.52 -43.27 8.73
CA LYS A 716 13.28 -43.11 7.28
C LYS A 716 13.58 -41.70 6.74
N GLU A 717 13.25 -40.63 7.47
CA GLU A 717 13.52 -39.25 7.01
C GLU A 717 15.02 -38.91 7.01
N LEU A 718 15.77 -39.38 8.01
CA LEU A 718 17.20 -39.11 8.21
C LEU A 718 18.11 -39.44 7.00
N LYS A 719 17.68 -40.29 6.07
CA LYS A 719 18.47 -40.65 4.87
C LYS A 719 18.50 -39.56 3.78
N ARG A 720 17.63 -38.54 3.83
CA ARG A 720 17.61 -37.45 2.83
C ARG A 720 18.61 -36.33 3.12
N LYS A 721 19.92 -36.63 3.04
CA LYS A 721 20.98 -35.61 3.13
C LYS A 721 20.88 -34.58 1.99
N HIS A 722 20.43 -33.38 2.30
CA HIS A 722 20.48 -32.19 1.43
C HIS A 722 21.10 -31.02 2.20
N ASN A 723 22.14 -30.39 1.65
CA ASN A 723 22.75 -29.18 2.23
C ASN A 723 21.73 -28.02 2.22
N SER A 724 21.12 -27.76 3.37
CA SER A 724 20.01 -26.80 3.54
C SER A 724 20.36 -25.39 3.06
N SER A 725 21.56 -24.90 3.40
CA SER A 725 22.05 -23.55 3.06
C SER A 725 22.19 -23.34 1.54
N LYS A 726 22.68 -24.33 0.78
CA LYS A 726 22.79 -24.27 -0.68
C LYS A 726 21.40 -24.23 -1.33
N LYS A 727 20.48 -25.11 -0.90
CA LYS A 727 19.10 -25.13 -1.39
C LYS A 727 18.37 -23.82 -1.08
N LEU A 728 18.57 -23.25 0.11
CA LEU A 728 18.00 -21.95 0.49
C LEU A 728 18.48 -20.80 -0.41
N LYS A 729 19.80 -20.71 -0.69
CA LYS A 729 20.34 -19.70 -1.59
C LYS A 729 19.73 -19.78 -2.99
N TYR A 730 19.57 -20.99 -3.54
CA TYR A 730 18.90 -21.19 -4.84
C TYR A 730 17.40 -20.85 -4.81
N LEU A 731 16.67 -21.23 -3.75
CA LEU A 731 15.26 -20.85 -3.57
C LEU A 731 15.09 -19.33 -3.52
N PHE A 732 15.99 -18.61 -2.85
CA PHE A 732 15.94 -17.15 -2.77
C PHE A 732 16.23 -16.49 -4.13
N ILE A 733 17.27 -16.95 -4.83
CA ILE A 733 17.61 -16.43 -6.18
C ILE A 733 16.45 -16.69 -7.16
N SER A 734 15.86 -17.89 -7.10
CA SER A 734 14.66 -18.24 -7.87
C SER A 734 13.48 -17.33 -7.55
N TYR A 735 13.20 -17.07 -6.26
CA TYR A 735 12.19 -16.10 -5.83
C TYR A 735 12.43 -14.71 -6.44
N CYS A 736 13.66 -14.17 -6.38
CA CYS A 736 13.94 -12.86 -6.96
C CYS A 736 13.72 -12.80 -8.48
N LEU A 737 14.10 -13.85 -9.22
CA LEU A 737 13.83 -13.96 -10.65
C LEU A 737 12.32 -14.07 -10.94
N LEU A 738 11.59 -14.84 -10.14
CA LEU A 738 10.13 -15.01 -10.24
C LEU A 738 9.37 -13.70 -9.98
N VAL A 739 9.73 -12.97 -8.90
CA VAL A 739 9.20 -11.64 -8.59
C VAL A 739 9.47 -10.67 -9.73
N SER A 740 10.70 -10.68 -10.26
CA SER A 740 11.07 -9.82 -11.38
C SER A 740 10.19 -10.13 -12.59
N LEU A 741 10.07 -11.41 -13.00
CA LEU A 741 9.22 -11.85 -14.09
C LEU A 741 7.75 -11.44 -13.92
N PHE A 742 7.18 -11.56 -12.72
CA PHE A 742 5.81 -11.10 -12.45
C PHE A 742 5.64 -9.58 -12.53
N LEU A 743 6.66 -8.80 -12.15
CA LEU A 743 6.67 -7.35 -12.36
C LEU A 743 6.81 -6.99 -13.85
N LEU A 744 7.52 -7.77 -14.67
CA LEU A 744 7.64 -7.56 -16.12
C LEU A 744 6.35 -7.85 -16.89
N LEU A 745 5.65 -8.92 -16.52
CA LEU A 745 4.60 -9.56 -17.33
C LEU A 745 3.47 -8.60 -17.80
N PRO A 746 2.83 -7.77 -16.95
CA PRO A 746 1.77 -6.86 -17.40
C PRO A 746 2.26 -5.78 -18.39
N PHE A 747 3.54 -5.42 -18.37
CA PHE A 747 4.10 -4.46 -19.32
C PHE A 747 4.47 -5.11 -20.64
N MET A 748 4.99 -6.35 -20.63
CA MET A 748 5.24 -7.13 -21.86
C MET A 748 3.95 -7.29 -22.71
N THR A 749 2.78 -7.37 -22.08
CA THR A 749 1.49 -7.33 -22.80
C THR A 749 1.16 -5.97 -23.41
N VAL A 750 1.54 -4.86 -22.79
CA VAL A 750 1.37 -3.50 -23.34
C VAL A 750 2.32 -3.27 -24.53
N PHE A 751 3.61 -3.60 -24.39
CA PHE A 751 4.56 -3.48 -25.50
C PHE A 751 4.22 -4.38 -26.68
N LYS A 752 3.64 -5.56 -26.44
CA LYS A 752 3.13 -6.40 -27.53
C LYS A 752 1.98 -5.73 -28.28
N LEU A 753 1.01 -5.14 -27.56
CA LEU A 753 -0.10 -4.40 -28.18
C LEU A 753 0.41 -3.18 -28.95
N GLU A 754 1.32 -2.41 -28.37
CA GLU A 754 1.91 -1.23 -29.01
C GLU A 754 2.73 -1.59 -30.26
N ASN A 755 3.52 -2.66 -30.21
CA ASN A 755 4.29 -3.15 -31.34
C ASN A 755 3.38 -3.75 -32.43
N ASP A 756 2.30 -4.44 -32.05
CA ASP A 756 1.28 -4.91 -32.99
C ASP A 756 0.53 -3.74 -33.67
N LEU A 757 0.31 -2.62 -32.97
CA LEU A 757 -0.21 -1.36 -33.55
C LEU A 757 0.83 -0.69 -34.48
N LYS A 758 2.04 -0.43 -33.99
CA LYS A 758 3.15 0.22 -34.72
C LYS A 758 3.50 -0.51 -36.03
N ASN A 759 3.50 -1.84 -36.03
CA ASN A 759 3.82 -2.66 -37.22
C ASN A 759 2.64 -2.84 -38.20
N GLY A 760 1.51 -2.16 -37.99
CA GLY A 760 0.38 -2.26 -38.91
C GLY A 760 -0.31 -3.64 -38.92
N LYS A 761 -0.13 -4.47 -37.89
CA LYS A 761 -0.84 -5.76 -37.74
C LYS A 761 -2.34 -5.57 -37.50
N TYR A 762 -2.69 -4.43 -36.91
CA TYR A 762 -4.05 -3.86 -36.84
C TYR A 762 -4.28 -2.76 -37.89
N GLY A 763 -3.31 -2.52 -38.77
CA GLY A 763 -3.36 -1.52 -39.83
C GLY A 763 -4.50 -1.80 -40.82
N GLY A 764 -4.96 -0.73 -41.48
CA GLY A 764 -6.24 -0.69 -42.19
C GLY A 764 -6.48 -1.85 -43.15
N LYS A 765 -7.19 -2.87 -42.67
CA LYS A 765 -7.91 -3.80 -43.53
C LYS A 765 -9.07 -3.06 -44.20
N SER A 766 -9.71 -3.68 -45.19
CA SER A 766 -11.02 -3.20 -45.65
C SER A 766 -12.01 -3.16 -44.47
N SER A 767 -12.93 -2.21 -44.49
CA SER A 767 -14.12 -2.14 -43.61
C SER A 767 -14.84 -3.48 -43.48
N SER A 768 -14.88 -4.27 -44.57
CA SER A 768 -15.44 -5.63 -44.64
C SER A 768 -14.74 -6.68 -43.77
N GLN A 769 -13.55 -6.41 -43.23
CA GLN A 769 -12.75 -7.33 -42.41
C GLN A 769 -12.66 -6.93 -40.93
N TYR A 770 -13.51 -5.98 -40.51
CA TYR A 770 -13.72 -5.63 -39.11
C TYR A 770 -15.19 -5.88 -38.76
N ASP A 771 -15.46 -6.90 -37.95
CA ASP A 771 -16.80 -7.35 -37.58
C ASP A 771 -17.69 -6.20 -37.02
N ILE A 772 -17.07 -5.22 -36.36
CA ILE A 772 -17.73 -4.00 -35.85
C ILE A 772 -18.37 -3.11 -36.93
N PHE A 773 -18.02 -3.30 -38.20
CA PHE A 773 -18.59 -2.59 -39.36
C PHE A 773 -19.45 -3.51 -40.24
N GLU A 774 -19.66 -4.78 -39.88
CA GLU A 774 -20.48 -5.71 -40.66
C GLU A 774 -21.89 -5.17 -40.94
N SER A 775 -22.46 -4.46 -39.95
CA SER A 775 -23.74 -3.74 -40.03
C SER A 775 -23.74 -2.49 -40.91
N LEU A 776 -22.58 -2.03 -41.39
CA LEU A 776 -22.42 -0.93 -42.36
C LEU A 776 -22.06 -1.42 -43.77
N ASN A 777 -21.67 -2.70 -43.90
CA ASN A 777 -21.23 -3.31 -45.15
C ASN A 777 -22.33 -4.11 -45.86
N HIS A 778 -23.43 -4.44 -45.19
CA HIS A 778 -24.54 -5.25 -45.73
C HIS A 778 -25.87 -4.49 -45.64
N ASN A 779 -26.27 -3.83 -46.73
CA ASN A 779 -27.51 -3.04 -46.90
C ASN A 779 -27.94 -2.27 -45.64
N PRO A 780 -27.11 -1.33 -45.15
CA PRO A 780 -27.24 -0.75 -43.80
C PRO A 780 -28.41 0.23 -43.62
N GLY A 781 -29.27 0.40 -44.62
CA GLY A 781 -30.35 1.39 -44.59
C GLY A 781 -29.80 2.81 -44.60
N CYS A 782 -30.49 3.74 -43.92
CA CYS A 782 -29.98 5.09 -43.76
C CYS A 782 -28.95 5.19 -42.62
N VAL A 783 -27.67 5.26 -42.98
CA VAL A 783 -26.59 5.41 -42.00
C VAL A 783 -26.41 6.88 -41.62
N ARG A 784 -26.71 7.21 -40.36
CA ARG A 784 -26.54 8.54 -39.77
C ARG A 784 -26.17 8.43 -38.30
N GLY A 785 -25.28 9.31 -37.83
CA GLY A 785 -25.04 9.48 -36.40
C GLY A 785 -26.31 9.96 -35.68
N ALA A 786 -26.49 9.55 -34.41
CA ALA A 786 -27.74 9.69 -33.67
C ALA A 786 -28.33 11.12 -33.62
N ILE A 787 -27.49 12.16 -33.69
CA ILE A 787 -27.90 13.59 -33.64
C ILE A 787 -28.48 14.09 -34.98
N VAL A 788 -28.48 13.27 -36.04
CA VAL A 788 -29.01 13.60 -37.38
C VAL A 788 -29.84 12.47 -38.01
N ILE A 789 -30.20 11.43 -37.25
CA ILE A 789 -30.93 10.26 -37.79
C ILE A 789 -32.35 10.59 -38.31
N SER A 790 -32.98 11.67 -37.83
CA SER A 790 -34.26 12.14 -38.39
C SER A 790 -34.16 12.55 -39.88
N THR A 791 -32.99 12.99 -40.34
CA THR A 791 -32.76 13.38 -41.74
C THR A 791 -32.85 12.20 -42.73
N CYS A 792 -32.93 10.96 -42.22
CA CYS A 792 -33.25 9.77 -43.00
C CYS A 792 -34.66 9.79 -43.58
N GLU A 793 -35.63 10.32 -42.82
CA GLU A 793 -37.04 10.44 -43.24
C GLU A 793 -37.24 11.62 -44.20
N GLU A 794 -36.31 12.58 -44.18
CA GLU A 794 -36.27 13.77 -45.05
C GLU A 794 -35.60 13.50 -46.42
N ARG A 795 -35.14 12.26 -46.69
CA ARG A 795 -34.52 11.87 -47.96
C ARG A 795 -35.51 11.98 -49.12
N MET A 796 -35.24 12.91 -50.06
CA MET A 796 -35.92 12.97 -51.35
C MET A 796 -35.19 12.08 -52.37
N PHE A 797 -35.88 11.09 -52.93
CA PHE A 797 -35.36 10.20 -53.97
C PHE A 797 -35.67 10.73 -55.38
N SER A 798 -34.86 10.30 -56.36
CA SER A 798 -35.07 10.57 -57.79
C SER A 798 -34.65 9.35 -58.62
N ASP A 799 -34.95 9.36 -59.92
CA ASP A 799 -34.64 8.25 -60.84
C ASP A 799 -33.13 7.89 -60.88
N LEU A 800 -32.26 8.84 -60.50
CA LEU A 800 -30.80 8.69 -60.44
C LEU A 800 -30.21 8.67 -59.02
N TYR A 801 -31.01 8.97 -57.99
CA TYR A 801 -30.67 8.80 -56.59
C TYR A 801 -31.81 8.01 -55.92
N THR A 802 -31.76 6.69 -56.15
CA THR A 802 -32.78 5.75 -55.68
C THR A 802 -32.60 5.43 -54.20
N LYS A 803 -33.66 4.88 -53.57
CA LYS A 803 -33.57 4.39 -52.19
C LYS A 803 -32.48 3.32 -52.06
N GLU A 804 -32.41 2.37 -52.99
CA GLU A 804 -31.39 1.30 -53.04
C GLU A 804 -29.95 1.85 -53.07
N LEU A 805 -29.69 2.88 -53.89
CA LEU A 805 -28.39 3.56 -53.91
C LEU A 805 -28.09 4.22 -52.55
N SER A 806 -29.07 4.92 -51.96
CA SER A 806 -28.91 5.58 -50.64
C SER A 806 -28.79 4.61 -49.45
N GLU A 807 -29.05 3.33 -49.65
CA GLU A 807 -28.96 2.27 -48.62
C GLU A 807 -27.86 1.24 -48.95
N SER A 808 -26.99 1.58 -49.89
CA SER A 808 -25.84 0.77 -50.32
C SER A 808 -24.62 0.96 -49.39
N PRO A 809 -23.63 0.04 -49.43
CA PRO A 809 -22.38 0.18 -48.66
C PRO A 809 -21.55 1.40 -49.09
N ILE A 810 -20.72 1.91 -48.16
CA ILE A 810 -19.91 3.13 -48.38
C ILE A 810 -19.01 3.04 -49.62
N ASP A 811 -18.39 1.88 -49.88
CA ASP A 811 -17.50 1.69 -51.03
C ASP A 811 -18.25 1.90 -52.36
N TYR A 812 -19.51 1.43 -52.43
CA TYR A 812 -20.36 1.62 -53.61
C TYR A 812 -20.84 3.07 -53.76
N LEU A 813 -21.27 3.70 -52.65
CA LEU A 813 -21.61 5.12 -52.61
C LEU A 813 -20.43 6.00 -53.08
N MET A 814 -19.20 5.68 -52.66
CA MET A 814 -17.99 6.41 -53.06
C MET A 814 -17.63 6.19 -54.54
N VAL A 815 -17.75 4.96 -55.05
CA VAL A 815 -17.57 4.69 -56.48
C VAL A 815 -18.59 5.47 -57.31
N GLU A 816 -19.87 5.45 -56.93
CA GLU A 816 -20.90 6.14 -57.70
C GLU A 816 -20.80 7.67 -57.58
N TYR A 817 -20.40 8.21 -56.43
CA TYR A 817 -20.05 9.63 -56.31
C TYR A 817 -18.91 10.03 -57.25
N LEU A 818 -17.87 9.20 -57.37
CA LEU A 818 -16.76 9.44 -58.31
C LEU A 818 -17.20 9.31 -59.77
N ASN A 819 -18.08 8.35 -60.10
CA ASN A 819 -18.69 8.23 -61.42
C ASN A 819 -19.47 9.50 -61.80
N LYS A 820 -20.40 9.94 -60.93
CA LYS A 820 -21.23 11.14 -61.16
C LYS A 820 -20.42 12.43 -61.16
N LEU A 821 -19.34 12.51 -60.38
CA LEU A 821 -18.41 13.63 -60.43
C LEU A 821 -17.64 13.67 -61.75
N ASN A 822 -17.20 12.50 -62.26
CA ASN A 822 -16.53 12.39 -63.55
C ASN A 822 -17.50 12.71 -64.72
N GLU A 823 -18.75 12.23 -64.66
CA GLU A 823 -19.80 12.61 -65.61
C GLU A 823 -20.03 14.14 -65.61
N PHE A 824 -20.13 14.76 -64.43
CA PHE A 824 -20.30 16.20 -64.30
C PHE A 824 -19.09 17.00 -64.79
N ILE A 825 -17.86 16.53 -64.57
CA ILE A 825 -16.64 17.18 -65.07
C ILE A 825 -16.55 17.12 -66.60
N ASN A 826 -16.85 15.96 -67.20
CA ASN A 826 -16.78 15.78 -68.65
C ASN A 826 -17.95 16.46 -69.40
N ASN A 827 -19.10 16.62 -68.73
CA ASN A 827 -20.29 17.29 -69.28
C ASN A 827 -20.59 18.62 -68.58
N ALA A 828 -19.55 19.33 -68.11
CA ALA A 828 -19.71 20.55 -67.34
C ALA A 828 -20.47 21.63 -68.16
N PRO A 829 -21.60 22.17 -67.66
CA PRO A 829 -22.41 23.13 -68.41
C PRO A 829 -21.62 24.42 -68.65
N SER A 830 -21.55 24.86 -69.91
CA SER A 830 -20.68 25.97 -70.36
C SER A 830 -21.25 27.36 -70.06
N CYS A 831 -21.82 27.55 -68.88
CA CYS A 831 -22.53 28.77 -68.51
C CYS A 831 -21.58 29.88 -68.06
N LYS A 832 -21.75 31.09 -68.63
CA LYS A 832 -20.98 32.29 -68.30
C LYS A 832 -21.87 33.32 -67.63
N TYR A 833 -22.20 33.10 -66.35
CA TYR A 833 -22.93 34.09 -65.57
C TYR A 833 -22.03 35.23 -65.10
N ASN A 834 -22.48 36.45 -65.32
CA ASN A 834 -22.02 37.62 -64.59
C ASN A 834 -22.66 37.63 -63.19
N ILE A 835 -21.99 37.04 -62.20
CA ILE A 835 -22.46 36.96 -60.80
C ILE A 835 -22.64 38.36 -60.15
N MET A 836 -22.17 39.42 -60.80
CA MET A 836 -22.42 40.82 -60.38
C MET A 836 -23.79 41.36 -60.82
N ASP A 837 -24.46 40.74 -61.79
CA ASP A 837 -25.87 40.99 -62.07
C ASP A 837 -26.74 40.08 -61.20
N GLN A 838 -27.78 40.66 -60.59
CA GLN A 838 -28.69 39.94 -59.72
C GLN A 838 -29.58 38.96 -60.50
N SER A 839 -29.93 39.24 -61.76
CA SER A 839 -30.77 38.34 -62.57
C SER A 839 -30.00 37.12 -63.06
N GLU A 840 -28.76 37.31 -63.52
CA GLU A 840 -27.84 36.22 -63.85
C GLU A 840 -27.41 35.41 -62.61
N ALA A 841 -27.25 36.05 -61.44
CA ALA A 841 -27.02 35.34 -60.18
C ALA A 841 -28.24 34.49 -59.73
N LEU A 842 -29.46 35.01 -59.90
CA LEU A 842 -30.70 34.26 -59.67
C LEU A 842 -30.82 33.05 -60.60
N LEU A 843 -30.55 33.24 -61.90
CA LEU A 843 -30.52 32.15 -62.89
C LEU A 843 -29.46 31.10 -62.54
N ALA A 844 -28.23 31.52 -62.25
CA ALA A 844 -27.16 30.63 -61.81
C ALA A 844 -27.55 29.82 -60.57
N ASN A 845 -28.20 30.44 -59.58
CA ASN A 845 -28.64 29.78 -58.36
C ASN A 845 -29.84 28.84 -58.57
N SER A 846 -30.75 29.16 -59.51
CA SER A 846 -31.82 28.27 -59.98
C SER A 846 -31.22 27.05 -60.68
N GLU A 847 -30.40 27.25 -61.71
CA GLU A 847 -29.76 26.15 -62.45
C GLU A 847 -28.85 25.29 -61.56
N ILE A 848 -28.11 25.86 -60.60
CA ILE A 848 -27.30 25.07 -59.65
C ILE A 848 -28.18 24.23 -58.71
N ARG A 849 -29.36 24.72 -58.32
CA ARG A 849 -30.29 24.04 -57.42
C ARG A 849 -31.15 22.99 -58.14
N GLU A 850 -31.47 23.23 -59.41
CA GLU A 850 -32.28 22.37 -60.27
C GLU A 850 -31.40 21.38 -61.07
N SER A 851 -30.09 21.57 -61.08
CA SER A 851 -29.12 20.62 -61.62
C SER A 851 -29.19 19.28 -60.90
N ILE A 852 -29.74 18.29 -61.62
CA ILE A 852 -29.88 16.91 -61.19
C ILE A 852 -28.54 16.33 -60.73
N TYR A 853 -27.44 16.60 -61.46
CA TYR A 853 -26.08 16.17 -61.06
C TYR A 853 -25.64 16.75 -59.71
N ILE A 854 -25.87 18.04 -59.47
CA ILE A 854 -25.48 18.68 -58.21
C ILE A 854 -26.35 18.16 -57.05
N SER A 855 -27.64 17.92 -57.29
CA SER A 855 -28.55 17.29 -56.32
C SER A 855 -28.09 15.89 -55.92
N ILE A 856 -27.77 15.02 -56.89
CA ILE A 856 -27.23 13.66 -56.66
C ILE A 856 -25.90 13.72 -55.90
N LEU A 857 -24.97 14.60 -56.32
CA LEU A 857 -23.67 14.74 -55.66
C LEU A 857 -23.79 15.24 -54.22
N MET A 858 -24.75 16.13 -53.92
CA MET A 858 -25.03 16.52 -52.53
C MET A 858 -25.64 15.36 -51.72
N ALA A 859 -26.57 14.60 -52.29
CA ALA A 859 -27.21 13.48 -51.62
C ALA A 859 -26.22 12.35 -51.30
N LEU A 860 -25.45 11.90 -52.30
CA LEU A 860 -24.37 10.92 -52.13
C LEU A 860 -23.28 11.41 -51.17
N SER A 861 -22.88 12.69 -51.24
CA SER A 861 -21.92 13.25 -50.29
C SER A 861 -22.46 13.27 -48.85
N TYR A 862 -23.77 13.47 -48.67
CA TYR A 862 -24.39 13.45 -47.35
C TYR A 862 -24.50 12.03 -46.78
N ASP A 863 -24.71 11.03 -47.64
CA ASP A 863 -24.64 9.61 -47.26
C ASP A 863 -23.22 9.16 -46.93
N ILE A 864 -22.23 9.44 -47.78
CA ILE A 864 -20.82 9.12 -47.50
C ILE A 864 -20.37 9.74 -46.17
N SER A 865 -20.74 10.99 -45.90
CA SER A 865 -20.49 11.63 -44.58
C SER A 865 -21.17 10.87 -43.44
N GLY A 866 -22.44 10.47 -43.61
CA GLY A 866 -23.19 9.69 -42.62
C GLY A 866 -22.56 8.33 -42.30
N HIS A 867 -22.05 7.62 -43.31
CA HIS A 867 -21.29 6.39 -43.13
C HIS A 867 -19.96 6.66 -42.40
N ILE A 868 -19.20 7.68 -42.80
CA ILE A 868 -17.93 8.04 -42.14
C ILE A 868 -18.14 8.42 -40.67
N ASP A 869 -19.15 9.22 -40.35
CA ASP A 869 -19.49 9.60 -38.98
C ASP A 869 -19.86 8.37 -38.13
N GLN A 870 -20.60 7.41 -38.69
CA GLN A 870 -20.98 6.18 -37.99
C GLN A 870 -19.81 5.18 -37.85
N MET A 871 -18.94 5.06 -38.86
CA MET A 871 -17.68 4.29 -38.79
C MET A 871 -16.75 4.85 -37.71
N ASN A 872 -16.60 6.19 -37.64
CA ASN A 872 -15.84 6.86 -36.60
C ASN A 872 -16.43 6.61 -35.21
N SER A 873 -17.76 6.64 -35.07
CA SER A 873 -18.47 6.34 -33.83
C SER A 873 -18.22 4.90 -33.36
N LEU A 874 -18.49 3.91 -34.21
CA LEU A 874 -18.31 2.48 -33.92
C LEU A 874 -16.83 2.13 -33.67
N GLY A 875 -15.90 2.68 -34.47
CA GLY A 875 -14.46 2.51 -34.28
C GLY A 875 -13.96 3.10 -32.96
N THR A 876 -14.44 4.29 -32.58
CA THR A 876 -14.13 4.93 -31.29
C THR A 876 -14.67 4.09 -30.13
N GLN A 877 -15.89 3.57 -30.23
CA GLN A 877 -16.47 2.69 -29.20
C GLN A 877 -15.71 1.36 -29.08
N TYR A 878 -15.32 0.75 -30.19
CA TYR A 878 -14.51 -0.47 -30.18
C TYR A 878 -13.14 -0.25 -29.51
N LEU A 879 -12.43 0.83 -29.88
CA LEU A 879 -11.16 1.19 -29.26
C LEU A 879 -11.31 1.52 -27.77
N LEU A 880 -12.42 2.17 -27.38
CA LEU A 880 -12.80 2.40 -25.98
C LEU A 880 -12.94 1.09 -25.21
N ASP A 881 -13.72 0.13 -25.72
CA ASP A 881 -14.05 -1.08 -24.98
C ASP A 881 -12.90 -2.10 -24.99
N GLU A 882 -12.08 -2.18 -26.06
CA GLU A 882 -10.79 -2.88 -26.00
C GLU A 882 -9.82 -2.20 -25.02
N ALA A 883 -9.71 -0.87 -24.97
CA ALA A 883 -8.87 -0.19 -23.99
C ALA A 883 -9.35 -0.45 -22.54
N LYS A 884 -10.67 -0.43 -22.28
CA LYS A 884 -11.25 -0.83 -20.99
C LYS A 884 -10.91 -2.28 -20.65
N LYS A 885 -11.01 -3.20 -21.61
CA LYS A 885 -10.69 -4.63 -21.48
C LYS A 885 -9.20 -4.85 -21.18
N TYR A 886 -8.29 -4.23 -21.93
CA TYR A 886 -6.85 -4.27 -21.66
C TYR A 886 -6.50 -3.69 -20.29
N ILE A 887 -7.13 -2.59 -19.85
CA ILE A 887 -6.88 -2.05 -18.50
C ILE A 887 -7.42 -2.98 -17.41
N LYS A 888 -8.58 -3.62 -17.60
CA LYS A 888 -9.10 -4.65 -16.69
C LYS A 888 -8.15 -5.85 -16.59
N ILE A 889 -7.64 -6.34 -17.74
CA ILE A 889 -6.67 -7.45 -17.81
C ILE A 889 -5.36 -7.06 -17.12
N THR A 890 -4.80 -5.88 -17.41
CA THR A 890 -3.53 -5.41 -16.83
C THR A 890 -3.64 -5.24 -15.31
N LEU A 891 -4.77 -4.70 -14.82
CA LEU A 891 -5.03 -4.54 -13.39
C LEU A 891 -5.19 -5.90 -12.69
N LEU A 892 -5.87 -6.86 -13.32
CA LEU A 892 -6.00 -8.23 -12.82
C LEU A 892 -4.64 -8.95 -12.77
N ILE A 893 -3.83 -8.86 -13.84
CA ILE A 893 -2.47 -9.41 -13.88
C ILE A 893 -1.60 -8.78 -12.79
N HIS A 894 -1.68 -7.45 -12.59
CA HIS A 894 -0.93 -6.74 -11.55
C HIS A 894 -1.37 -7.14 -10.13
N GLY A 895 -2.68 -7.31 -9.89
CA GLY A 895 -3.21 -7.79 -8.61
C GLY A 895 -2.77 -9.23 -8.29
N VAL A 896 -2.90 -10.14 -9.26
CA VAL A 896 -2.43 -11.54 -9.14
C VAL A 896 -0.92 -11.58 -8.93
N SER A 897 -0.15 -10.79 -9.68
CA SER A 897 1.31 -10.67 -9.53
C SER A 897 1.70 -10.17 -8.14
N SER A 898 1.04 -9.14 -7.63
CA SER A 898 1.29 -8.59 -6.29
C SER A 898 0.97 -9.60 -5.18
N PHE A 899 -0.13 -10.33 -5.30
CA PHE A 899 -0.48 -11.41 -4.38
C PHE A 899 0.54 -12.57 -4.43
N LEU A 900 0.97 -12.98 -5.63
CA LEU A 900 2.01 -14.01 -5.79
C LEU A 900 3.35 -13.57 -5.21
N ILE A 901 3.75 -12.30 -5.37
CA ILE A 901 4.95 -11.72 -4.73
C ILE A 901 4.84 -11.80 -3.21
N PHE A 902 3.69 -11.45 -2.62
CA PHE A 902 3.46 -11.56 -1.17
C PHE A 902 3.49 -13.02 -0.65
N VAL A 903 2.79 -13.94 -1.32
CA VAL A 903 2.78 -15.37 -0.96
C VAL A 903 4.18 -15.97 -1.06
N THR A 904 4.91 -15.66 -2.12
CA THR A 904 6.26 -16.19 -2.32
C THR A 904 7.29 -15.54 -1.40
N PHE A 905 7.14 -14.27 -1.01
CA PHE A 905 7.90 -13.64 0.08
C PHE A 905 7.72 -14.42 1.39
N PHE A 906 6.48 -14.73 1.78
CA PHE A 906 6.20 -15.46 3.02
C PHE A 906 6.81 -16.88 3.01
N ILE A 907 6.73 -17.57 1.87
CA ILE A 907 7.24 -18.94 1.71
C ILE A 907 8.77 -18.98 1.64
N PHE A 908 9.42 -18.11 0.87
CA PHE A 908 10.87 -18.18 0.60
C PHE A 908 11.74 -17.29 1.50
N ILE A 909 11.16 -16.33 2.22
CA ILE A 909 11.90 -15.43 3.14
C ILE A 909 11.51 -15.67 4.60
N SER A 910 10.23 -15.52 4.94
CA SER A 910 9.77 -15.57 6.34
C SER A 910 9.98 -16.96 6.97
N ARG A 911 9.60 -18.04 6.29
CA ARG A 911 9.80 -19.42 6.78
C ARG A 911 11.29 -19.76 6.99
N PRO A 912 12.22 -19.53 6.04
CA PRO A 912 13.64 -19.80 6.28
C PRO A 912 14.29 -18.96 7.38
N ILE A 913 13.95 -17.67 7.52
CA ILE A 913 14.48 -16.84 8.60
C ILE A 913 14.02 -17.40 9.96
N LYS A 914 12.73 -17.76 10.10
CA LYS A 914 12.22 -18.40 11.32
C LYS A 914 12.90 -19.76 11.61
N ARG A 915 13.26 -20.55 10.59
CA ARG A 915 14.05 -21.78 10.79
C ARG A 915 15.47 -21.47 11.28
N GLN A 916 16.17 -20.53 10.66
CA GLN A 916 17.55 -20.17 11.06
C GLN A 916 17.62 -19.59 12.47
N LEU A 917 16.62 -18.79 12.89
CA LEU A 917 16.52 -18.32 14.28
C LEU A 917 16.40 -19.50 15.26
N ARG A 918 15.45 -20.43 15.04
CA ARG A 918 15.31 -21.63 15.88
C ARG A 918 16.56 -22.52 15.92
N VAL A 919 17.30 -22.61 14.82
CA VAL A 919 18.59 -23.32 14.74
C VAL A 919 19.63 -22.65 15.64
N MET A 920 19.67 -21.31 15.69
CA MET A 920 20.49 -20.56 16.63
C MET A 920 19.99 -20.70 18.07
N ASP A 921 18.68 -20.64 18.31
CA ASP A 921 18.08 -20.77 19.65
C ASP A 921 18.39 -22.16 20.25
N SER A 922 18.22 -23.25 19.48
CA SER A 922 18.54 -24.62 19.91
C SER A 922 20.02 -24.79 20.24
N LEU A 923 20.93 -24.28 19.38
CA LEU A 923 22.37 -24.30 19.66
C LEU A 923 22.74 -23.43 20.86
N THR A 924 22.03 -22.32 21.09
CA THR A 924 22.23 -21.43 22.23
C THR A 924 21.82 -22.14 23.53
N ASN A 925 20.67 -22.82 23.54
CA ASN A 925 20.19 -23.61 24.67
C ASN A 925 21.14 -24.78 25.01
N ILE A 926 21.71 -25.47 24.01
CA ILE A 926 22.72 -26.52 24.23
C ILE A 926 24.04 -25.91 24.73
N THR A 927 24.40 -24.70 24.27
CA THR A 927 25.60 -24.00 24.78
C THR A 927 25.42 -23.58 26.24
N PHE A 928 24.20 -23.28 26.67
CA PHE A 928 23.86 -22.97 28.06
C PHE A 928 23.71 -24.20 28.97
N SER A 929 23.54 -25.43 28.44
CA SER A 929 23.58 -26.64 29.27
C SER A 929 24.99 -27.13 29.61
N ILE A 930 26.04 -26.54 29.02
CA ILE A 930 27.44 -26.88 29.32
C ILE A 930 27.75 -26.58 30.82
N PRO A 931 28.11 -27.58 31.64
CA PRO A 931 28.38 -27.38 33.05
C PRO A 931 29.48 -26.36 33.32
N SER A 932 29.31 -25.54 34.36
CA SER A 932 30.25 -24.46 34.71
C SER A 932 31.67 -24.96 35.03
N SER A 933 31.83 -26.21 35.46
CA SER A 933 33.12 -26.89 35.62
C SER A 933 33.84 -27.07 34.27
N ILE A 934 33.12 -27.50 33.24
CA ILE A 934 33.64 -27.71 31.88
C ILE A 934 33.92 -26.36 31.22
N TYR A 935 33.01 -25.38 31.35
CA TYR A 935 33.24 -23.99 30.94
C TYR A 935 34.57 -23.42 31.48
N ASN A 936 34.80 -23.53 32.79
CA ASN A 936 36.02 -23.04 33.43
C ASN A 936 37.28 -23.81 33.01
N SER A 937 37.15 -25.05 32.53
CA SER A 937 38.26 -25.89 32.09
C SER A 937 38.72 -25.66 30.65
N SER A 938 37.89 -25.02 29.80
CA SER A 938 38.22 -24.79 28.38
C SER A 938 38.32 -23.29 28.05
N PRO A 939 39.54 -22.73 27.96
CA PRO A 939 39.74 -21.31 27.68
C PRO A 939 39.14 -20.83 26.36
N LYS A 940 38.98 -21.72 25.37
CA LYS A 940 38.38 -21.38 24.06
C LYS A 940 36.86 -21.26 24.13
N VAL A 941 36.18 -22.15 24.86
CA VAL A 941 34.75 -22.00 25.19
C VAL A 941 34.55 -20.66 25.89
N LYS A 942 35.32 -20.44 26.97
CA LYS A 942 35.28 -19.21 27.75
C LYS A 942 35.48 -17.94 26.91
N ASN A 943 36.51 -17.90 26.07
CA ASN A 943 36.77 -16.75 25.18
C ASN A 943 35.61 -16.51 24.20
N PHE A 944 34.97 -17.57 23.69
CA PHE A 944 33.80 -17.40 22.83
C PHE A 944 32.58 -16.87 23.60
N LEU A 945 32.27 -17.40 24.79
CA LEU A 945 31.11 -16.94 25.55
C LEU A 945 31.34 -15.52 26.11
N GLU A 946 32.60 -15.15 26.39
CA GLU A 946 32.96 -13.84 26.93
C GLU A 946 33.14 -12.74 25.86
N ASN A 947 33.71 -13.07 24.68
CA ASN A 947 34.07 -12.10 23.63
C ASN A 947 33.42 -12.35 22.26
N GLY A 948 32.72 -13.46 22.06
CA GLY A 948 32.11 -13.83 20.78
C GLY A 948 33.09 -14.28 19.71
N LYS A 949 34.26 -14.81 20.12
CA LYS A 949 35.35 -15.25 19.22
C LYS A 949 36.01 -16.53 19.72
N LEU A 950 36.44 -17.36 18.78
CA LEU A 950 37.26 -18.56 19.05
C LEU A 950 38.76 -18.25 19.26
N GLU A 951 39.18 -17.02 18.96
CA GLU A 951 40.54 -16.45 19.08
C GLU A 951 40.47 -15.04 19.69
#